data_AF-A0A1F7SQF3-F1
#
_entry.id   AF-A0A1F7SQF3-F1
#
_cell.length_a   1.000
_cell.length_b   1.000
_cell.length_c   1.000
_cell.angle_alpha   90.00
_cell.angle_beta   90.00
_cell.angle_gamma   90.00
#
_symmetry.space_group_name_H-M   'P 1'
#
loop_
_entity.id
_entity.type
_entity.pdbx_description
1 polymer ?
#
loop_
_entity_poly.entity_id
_entity_poly.type
_entity_poly.pdbx_seq_one_letter_code
_entity_poly.pdbx_strand_id
1 'polypeptide(L)'
;MIEEVFLILKRKWFICALAFLFAISASYVFEKEASAAKTYNIVVKIKSNKATNRTGVAVEVTGGDLTTPKTATTKKTGIVKFTKLAKGTYTVTPAKEGYTFDPESKPVTFATRRTVNVVFKSTEVVIPVTEEAITLSTSANGTHFAAGEKPIITISLPDLSSRSDYSQLRLVVYGPQETTKTKTAVNLLNASTDRSLANTGPHHYIDLVTDTNVQLNDNILTYTLQPITDEEAGTYTASLWAVLKDDPSVQSFPLADFQIGTATAETQIVERENCSVCHKGADSGKYYFHHIDPRTAGSSGYPSIDSWAVRTCKSCHNTDGYAAYTDPANPSATDGSNKIPDPIVKRVHGVHMGEELKNALNTDATTGIFKNYTSVVFPANVKNCTMCHVDDKWKTTPSRLACGACHDNIWFGDPAALPSGQEAHPGLQQDSDTGCSTCHPADGSWTKGSAPAPISTVHKVDSPAYKYTVEISLSAPANETHYVAGEAPQVTITIKDATTGATIDPNTLTETAFSRASLYVSGPRENTKPVLTTSAKGLGAVRALATNSKDGPWDLSGDPTFIIGIDGTSRTVTAAASNFANPAAATQAEVITWLKKALPDGIGDVATVSASGTTKVTIKSNTRGSTSKVEIFASSVATAMGWTVGAKTPAPRSYASNDFRVRKDSFDEDPKVSRSTTAVTYQLDDVAGLTSGTYTAFAQMSPTSGFGGSAVVNFQVGGATEEKKVATNCTNCHGDTTMHSTSLSVPFNPDICKNCHDYNREGTGYGWAGAPPTGTNGTSTSGWSGFGAKPLSSRIHGVHRGRYLEHPEDVKPLYRLVSGVATYWPEYDFSEVIFPQDIRNCTKCHSADTTGTWKTEPSRLACLACHDNDEATTHGNLMTYDTTPTDPWSGDEIETCVVCHGSGRDFSPDKVHNISSPYKPPYLREPAE
;
A
#
# COMPACT_ATOMS: atom_id res chain seq x y z
N MET A 1 -39.68 -72.38 -59.12
CA MET A 1 -38.29 -71.89 -58.99
C MET A 1 -38.17 -70.39 -59.34
N ILE A 2 -39.12 -69.54 -58.92
CA ILE A 2 -39.04 -68.06 -59.04
C ILE A 2 -39.44 -67.40 -57.71
N GLU A 3 -40.39 -67.98 -56.97
CA GLU A 3 -40.89 -67.40 -55.71
C GLU A 3 -39.86 -67.35 -54.56
N GLU A 4 -38.98 -68.36 -54.41
CA GLU A 4 -37.99 -68.37 -53.32
C GLU A 4 -36.92 -67.27 -53.44
N VAL A 5 -36.58 -66.84 -54.67
CA VAL A 5 -35.65 -65.74 -54.91
C VAL A 5 -36.23 -64.41 -54.40
N PHE A 6 -37.55 -64.23 -54.51
CA PHE A 6 -38.26 -63.07 -53.97
C PHE A 6 -38.28 -63.03 -52.43
N LEU A 7 -38.12 -64.16 -51.76
CA LEU A 7 -38.14 -64.25 -50.30
C LEU A 7 -36.82 -63.77 -49.67
N ILE A 8 -35.68 -64.00 -50.34
CA ILE A 8 -34.35 -63.59 -49.85
C ILE A 8 -34.13 -62.09 -50.06
N LEU A 9 -34.53 -61.53 -51.21
CA LEU A 9 -34.35 -60.10 -51.50
C LEU A 9 -35.15 -59.19 -50.56
N LYS A 10 -36.37 -59.59 -50.15
CA LYS A 10 -37.19 -58.84 -49.18
C LYS A 10 -36.57 -58.75 -47.78
N ARG A 11 -35.69 -59.70 -47.38
CA ARG A 11 -35.09 -59.71 -46.04
C ARG A 11 -33.96 -58.70 -45.84
N LYS A 12 -33.17 -58.37 -46.89
CA LYS A 12 -32.07 -57.39 -46.76
C LYS A 12 -32.56 -55.94 -46.64
N TRP A 13 -33.62 -55.58 -47.35
CA TRP A 13 -34.21 -54.24 -47.23
C TRP A 13 -34.89 -53.99 -45.88
N PHE A 14 -35.47 -55.03 -45.26
CA PHE A 14 -36.17 -54.86 -43.97
C PHE A 14 -35.24 -54.49 -42.81
N ILE A 15 -34.01 -54.99 -42.79
CA ILE A 15 -33.03 -54.67 -41.73
C ILE A 15 -32.52 -53.23 -41.87
N CYS A 16 -32.19 -52.80 -43.10
CA CYS A 16 -31.83 -51.39 -43.35
C CYS A 16 -33.02 -50.44 -43.07
N ALA A 17 -34.24 -50.82 -43.45
CA ALA A 17 -35.43 -50.03 -43.15
C ALA A 17 -35.69 -49.92 -41.64
N LEU A 18 -35.48 -51.00 -40.86
CA LEU A 18 -35.65 -50.96 -39.41
C LEU A 18 -34.58 -50.10 -38.73
N ALA A 19 -33.31 -50.17 -39.19
CA ALA A 19 -32.25 -49.29 -38.69
C ALA A 19 -32.51 -47.81 -39.04
N PHE A 20 -32.98 -47.52 -40.25
CA PHE A 20 -33.31 -46.17 -40.70
C PHE A 20 -34.55 -45.62 -39.98
N LEU A 21 -35.56 -46.46 -39.69
CA LEU A 21 -36.72 -46.10 -38.88
C LEU A 21 -36.36 -45.90 -37.41
N PHE A 22 -35.42 -46.67 -36.84
CA PHE A 22 -34.95 -46.44 -35.48
C PHE A 22 -34.18 -45.11 -35.38
N ALA A 23 -33.30 -44.82 -36.33
CA ALA A 23 -32.61 -43.53 -36.46
C ALA A 23 -33.60 -42.36 -36.62
N ILE A 24 -34.59 -42.47 -37.52
CA ILE A 24 -35.60 -41.43 -37.72
C ILE A 24 -36.51 -41.27 -36.50
N SER A 25 -36.86 -42.35 -35.79
CA SER A 25 -37.65 -42.25 -34.54
C SER A 25 -36.88 -41.58 -33.40
N ALA A 26 -35.56 -41.77 -33.33
CA ALA A 26 -34.71 -41.03 -32.40
C ALA A 26 -34.68 -39.52 -32.70
N SER A 27 -34.70 -39.11 -33.99
CA SER A 27 -34.80 -37.70 -34.37
C SER A 27 -36.21 -37.12 -34.15
N TYR A 28 -37.26 -37.80 -34.61
CA TYR A 28 -38.63 -37.28 -34.62
C TYR A 28 -39.30 -37.20 -33.24
N VAL A 29 -38.81 -37.94 -32.25
CA VAL A 29 -39.31 -37.84 -30.85
C VAL A 29 -38.57 -36.77 -30.05
N PHE A 30 -37.33 -36.41 -30.41
CA PHE A 30 -36.59 -35.34 -29.73
C PHE A 30 -36.84 -33.93 -30.29
N GLU A 31 -37.28 -33.78 -31.55
CA GLU A 31 -37.55 -32.46 -32.14
C GLU A 31 -38.96 -31.88 -31.87
N LYS A 32 -39.89 -32.64 -31.27
CA LYS A 32 -41.29 -32.16 -31.05
C LYS A 32 -41.74 -31.92 -29.60
N GLU A 33 -40.81 -31.96 -28.64
CA GLU A 33 -40.86 -31.09 -27.46
C GLU A 33 -39.75 -30.02 -27.48
N ALA A 34 -39.33 -29.59 -28.69
CA ALA A 34 -38.40 -28.49 -28.89
C ALA A 34 -39.00 -27.14 -28.44
N SER A 35 -38.85 -26.86 -27.15
CA SER A 35 -38.79 -25.52 -26.57
C SER A 35 -39.95 -24.56 -26.91
N ALA A 36 -41.10 -24.80 -26.27
CA ALA A 36 -41.81 -23.66 -25.69
C ALA A 36 -40.90 -23.03 -24.63
N ALA A 37 -40.04 -22.09 -25.06
CA ALA A 37 -38.92 -21.58 -24.29
C ALA A 37 -39.35 -21.22 -22.86
N LYS A 38 -38.77 -21.93 -21.88
CA LYS A 38 -39.12 -21.76 -20.46
C LYS A 38 -38.66 -20.38 -20.02
N THR A 39 -39.53 -19.40 -20.12
CA THR A 39 -39.24 -18.00 -19.83
C THR A 39 -39.28 -17.75 -18.33
N TYR A 40 -38.20 -17.17 -17.83
CA TYR A 40 -38.04 -16.81 -16.43
C TYR A 40 -38.36 -15.33 -16.22
N ASN A 41 -38.71 -14.97 -14.97
CA ASN A 41 -39.12 -13.62 -14.60
C ASN A 41 -38.48 -13.20 -13.28
N ILE A 42 -38.03 -11.94 -13.20
CA ILE A 42 -37.64 -11.29 -11.94
C ILE A 42 -38.72 -10.26 -11.62
N VAL A 43 -39.32 -10.36 -10.44
CA VAL A 43 -40.19 -9.31 -9.89
C VAL A 43 -39.38 -8.58 -8.83
N VAL A 44 -39.17 -7.28 -9.01
CA VAL A 44 -38.40 -6.46 -8.07
C VAL A 44 -39.34 -5.55 -7.32
N LYS A 45 -39.24 -5.51 -5.99
CA LYS A 45 -40.07 -4.70 -5.10
C LYS A 45 -39.21 -3.82 -4.19
N ILE A 46 -39.29 -2.52 -4.42
CA ILE A 46 -38.76 -1.48 -3.54
C ILE A 46 -39.76 -1.26 -2.39
N LYS A 47 -39.31 -1.48 -1.15
CA LYS A 47 -40.03 -1.18 0.08
C LYS A 47 -39.58 0.18 0.62
N SER A 48 -40.54 1.09 0.78
CA SER A 48 -40.39 2.26 1.64
C SER A 48 -41.77 2.76 2.07
N ASN A 49 -41.83 3.46 3.21
CA ASN A 49 -43.08 3.97 3.80
C ASN A 49 -43.59 5.18 3.01
N LYS A 50 -42.69 6.10 2.65
CA LYS A 50 -42.96 7.19 1.70
C LYS A 50 -43.16 6.63 0.28
N ALA A 51 -44.11 7.20 -0.48
CA ALA A 51 -44.41 6.76 -1.85
C ALA A 51 -43.38 7.27 -2.89
N THR A 52 -42.80 8.45 -2.66
CA THR A 52 -41.71 9.07 -3.43
C THR A 52 -40.48 8.17 -3.51
N ASN A 53 -40.06 7.61 -2.38
CA ASN A 53 -38.84 6.81 -2.21
C ASN A 53 -38.87 5.48 -2.98
N ARG A 54 -40.06 5.02 -3.37
CA ARG A 54 -40.26 3.80 -4.17
C ARG A 54 -40.77 4.08 -5.60
N THR A 55 -40.88 5.35 -6.00
CA THR A 55 -41.26 5.78 -7.36
C THR A 55 -40.05 6.36 -8.07
N GLY A 56 -39.93 6.11 -9.38
CA GLY A 56 -38.83 6.64 -10.18
C GLY A 56 -37.51 5.91 -10.00
N VAL A 57 -37.48 4.78 -9.28
CA VAL A 57 -36.28 3.96 -9.11
C VAL A 57 -36.02 3.22 -10.42
N ALA A 58 -34.92 3.51 -11.08
CA ALA A 58 -34.42 2.67 -12.16
C ALA A 58 -33.97 1.33 -11.55
N VAL A 59 -34.30 0.22 -12.18
CA VAL A 59 -33.79 -1.09 -11.80
C VAL A 59 -33.16 -1.70 -13.03
N GLU A 60 -31.92 -2.15 -12.89
CA GLU A 60 -31.18 -2.85 -13.93
C GLU A 60 -31.13 -4.36 -13.64
N VAL A 61 -31.10 -5.16 -14.70
CA VAL A 61 -30.81 -6.59 -14.68
C VAL A 61 -29.70 -6.89 -15.69
N THR A 62 -28.58 -7.42 -15.19
CA THR A 62 -27.39 -7.83 -15.96
C THR A 62 -27.12 -9.32 -15.80
N GLY A 63 -26.19 -9.86 -16.60
CA GLY A 63 -25.78 -11.27 -16.55
C GLY A 63 -26.67 -12.23 -17.35
N GLY A 64 -26.47 -13.53 -17.13
CA GLY A 64 -27.11 -14.60 -17.90
C GLY A 64 -26.74 -14.54 -19.39
N ASP A 65 -27.76 -14.48 -20.24
CA ASP A 65 -27.69 -14.42 -21.70
C ASP A 65 -27.77 -12.98 -22.27
N LEU A 66 -27.74 -11.96 -21.41
CA LEU A 66 -27.97 -10.56 -21.81
C LEU A 66 -26.70 -9.92 -22.38
N THR A 67 -26.70 -9.65 -23.68
CA THR A 67 -25.67 -8.83 -24.35
C THR A 67 -25.81 -7.33 -24.06
N THR A 68 -26.96 -6.88 -23.56
CA THR A 68 -27.19 -5.52 -23.04
C THR A 68 -28.05 -5.57 -21.76
N PRO A 69 -27.82 -4.68 -20.79
CA PRO A 69 -28.62 -4.64 -19.56
C PRO A 69 -30.10 -4.38 -19.83
N LYS A 70 -30.98 -5.04 -19.06
CA LYS A 70 -32.43 -4.77 -19.09
C LYS A 70 -32.79 -3.81 -17.96
N THR A 71 -33.21 -2.60 -18.30
CA THR A 71 -33.63 -1.57 -17.33
C THR A 71 -35.17 -1.42 -17.27
N ALA A 72 -35.70 -1.05 -16.09
CA ALA A 72 -37.11 -0.69 -15.92
C ALA A 72 -37.32 0.21 -14.68
N THR A 73 -38.18 1.23 -14.79
CA THR A 73 -38.40 2.22 -13.71
C THR A 73 -39.66 1.93 -12.88
N THR A 74 -39.58 2.08 -11.56
CA THR A 74 -40.71 1.81 -10.64
C THR A 74 -41.83 2.86 -10.73
N LYS A 75 -43.07 2.38 -10.70
CA LYS A 75 -44.28 3.19 -10.48
C LYS A 75 -44.60 3.29 -8.97
N LYS A 76 -45.64 4.03 -8.57
CA LYS A 76 -46.06 4.27 -7.16
C LYS A 76 -46.22 3.01 -6.28
N THR A 77 -46.35 1.83 -6.88
CA THR A 77 -46.38 0.51 -6.23
C THR A 77 -45.02 0.03 -5.71
N GLY A 78 -43.90 0.62 -6.16
CA GLY A 78 -42.55 0.14 -5.90
C GLY A 78 -42.17 -1.12 -6.67
N ILE A 79 -42.94 -1.56 -7.67
CA ILE A 79 -42.76 -2.86 -8.34
C ILE A 79 -42.43 -2.69 -9.83
N VAL A 80 -41.40 -3.42 -10.30
CA VAL A 80 -41.14 -3.71 -11.71
C VAL A 80 -41.04 -5.22 -11.95
N LYS A 81 -41.22 -5.66 -13.20
CA LYS A 81 -41.12 -7.07 -13.58
C LYS A 81 -40.39 -7.25 -14.90
N PHE A 82 -39.24 -7.91 -14.82
CA PHE A 82 -38.50 -8.39 -15.99
C PHE A 82 -39.07 -9.75 -16.40
N THR A 83 -39.26 -9.94 -17.70
CA THR A 83 -39.86 -11.15 -18.28
C THR A 83 -39.04 -11.60 -19.48
N LYS A 84 -39.28 -12.83 -19.95
CA LYS A 84 -38.55 -13.44 -21.07
C LYS A 84 -37.02 -13.37 -20.84
N LEU A 85 -36.61 -13.82 -19.66
CA LEU A 85 -35.23 -14.16 -19.34
C LEU A 85 -35.01 -15.65 -19.63
N ALA A 86 -33.80 -16.04 -20.01
CA ALA A 86 -33.40 -17.45 -20.11
C ALA A 86 -33.08 -18.05 -18.73
N LYS A 87 -32.59 -19.30 -18.72
CA LYS A 87 -32.06 -19.92 -17.51
C LYS A 87 -30.63 -19.41 -17.29
N GLY A 88 -30.38 -18.72 -16.19
CA GLY A 88 -29.06 -18.21 -15.84
C GLY A 88 -29.01 -17.63 -14.42
N THR A 89 -27.87 -17.01 -14.10
CA THR A 89 -27.72 -16.12 -12.95
C THR A 89 -27.70 -14.69 -13.45
N TYR A 90 -28.57 -13.85 -12.89
CA TYR A 90 -28.67 -12.43 -13.19
C TYR A 90 -28.36 -11.60 -11.95
N THR A 91 -27.75 -10.43 -12.10
CA THR A 91 -27.62 -9.44 -11.01
C THR A 91 -28.70 -8.38 -11.17
N VAL A 92 -29.31 -7.98 -10.06
CA VAL A 92 -30.39 -6.98 -10.02
C VAL A 92 -29.92 -5.79 -9.19
N THR A 93 -29.89 -4.60 -9.79
CA THR A 93 -29.37 -3.38 -9.14
C THR A 93 -30.40 -2.24 -9.26
N PRO A 94 -31.06 -1.83 -8.16
CA PRO A 94 -31.80 -0.57 -8.11
C PRO A 94 -30.87 0.64 -8.03
N ALA A 95 -31.23 1.71 -8.73
CA ALA A 95 -30.58 3.00 -8.68
C ALA A 95 -31.62 4.13 -8.72
N LYS A 96 -31.42 5.16 -7.89
CA LYS A 96 -32.14 6.43 -7.95
C LYS A 96 -31.29 7.50 -7.29
N GLU A 97 -31.06 8.59 -8.01
CA GLU A 97 -30.37 9.77 -7.49
C GLU A 97 -31.04 10.28 -6.20
N GLY A 98 -30.23 10.52 -5.15
CA GLY A 98 -30.72 10.86 -3.81
C GLY A 98 -31.25 9.69 -2.97
N TYR A 99 -31.00 8.41 -3.33
CA TYR A 99 -31.45 7.26 -2.54
C TYR A 99 -30.42 6.13 -2.46
N THR A 100 -30.30 5.53 -1.27
CA THR A 100 -29.59 4.26 -1.07
C THR A 100 -30.55 3.08 -1.02
N PHE A 101 -30.04 1.90 -1.37
CA PHE A 101 -30.80 0.66 -1.41
C PHE A 101 -30.15 -0.40 -0.54
N ASP A 102 -30.97 -1.09 0.26
CA ASP A 102 -30.56 -2.18 1.14
C ASP A 102 -31.10 -3.53 0.62
N PRO A 103 -30.21 -4.44 0.20
CA PRO A 103 -28.81 -4.19 -0.18
C PRO A 103 -28.73 -3.46 -1.54
N GLU A 104 -27.52 -3.04 -1.93
CA GLU A 104 -27.31 -2.29 -3.17
C GLU A 104 -27.62 -3.10 -4.44
N SER A 105 -27.36 -4.42 -4.43
CA SER A 105 -27.76 -5.33 -5.50
C SER A 105 -28.10 -6.73 -4.97
N LYS A 106 -28.76 -7.57 -5.78
CA LYS A 106 -29.04 -8.98 -5.46
C LYS A 106 -28.83 -9.91 -6.67
N PRO A 107 -28.08 -11.02 -6.51
CA PRO A 107 -28.04 -12.08 -7.51
C PRO A 107 -29.34 -12.91 -7.52
N VAL A 108 -29.70 -13.42 -8.70
CA VAL A 108 -30.90 -14.24 -8.95
C VAL A 108 -30.54 -15.39 -9.89
N THR A 109 -30.40 -16.59 -9.33
CA THR A 109 -30.15 -17.82 -10.11
C THR A 109 -31.43 -18.61 -10.34
N PHE A 110 -31.76 -18.87 -11.61
CA PHE A 110 -32.94 -19.66 -11.98
C PHE A 110 -32.65 -21.16 -11.99
N ALA A 111 -32.54 -21.78 -10.81
CA ALA A 111 -32.35 -23.22 -10.68
C ALA A 111 -33.62 -24.01 -11.08
N THR A 112 -34.74 -23.78 -10.37
CA THR A 112 -36.03 -24.49 -10.54
C THR A 112 -37.25 -23.57 -10.61
N ARG A 113 -37.24 -22.45 -9.88
CA ARG A 113 -38.35 -21.48 -9.86
C ARG A 113 -38.38 -20.64 -11.14
N ARG A 114 -39.53 -20.58 -11.83
CA ARG A 114 -39.72 -19.73 -13.04
C ARG A 114 -39.95 -18.25 -12.74
N THR A 115 -40.09 -17.87 -11.47
CA THR A 115 -40.20 -16.47 -11.05
C THR A 115 -39.57 -16.32 -9.67
N VAL A 116 -38.74 -15.28 -9.51
CA VAL A 116 -38.10 -14.92 -8.23
C VAL A 116 -38.53 -13.50 -7.87
N ASN A 117 -38.89 -13.31 -6.60
CA ASN A 117 -39.20 -12.00 -6.05
C ASN A 117 -37.96 -11.47 -5.33
N VAL A 118 -37.48 -10.31 -5.76
CA VAL A 118 -36.34 -9.59 -5.17
C VAL A 118 -36.89 -8.39 -4.41
N VAL A 119 -36.40 -8.18 -3.18
CA VAL A 119 -36.86 -7.07 -2.32
C VAL A 119 -35.66 -6.23 -1.93
N PHE A 120 -35.81 -4.92 -2.08
CA PHE A 120 -34.87 -3.90 -1.63
C PHE A 120 -35.62 -2.94 -0.72
N LYS A 121 -34.98 -2.45 0.34
CA LYS A 121 -35.46 -1.28 1.10
C LYS A 121 -34.84 -0.04 0.47
N SER A 122 -35.61 1.04 0.27
CA SER A 122 -35.04 2.33 -0.18
C SER A 122 -35.11 3.38 0.92
N THR A 123 -33.96 4.01 1.14
CA THR A 123 -33.75 5.11 2.09
C THR A 123 -33.45 6.38 1.29
N GLU A 124 -34.02 7.50 1.71
CA GLU A 124 -33.74 8.82 1.14
C GLU A 124 -32.38 9.28 1.66
N VAL A 125 -31.45 9.61 0.78
CA VAL A 125 -30.24 10.34 1.15
C VAL A 125 -30.66 11.80 1.29
N VAL A 126 -31.12 12.16 2.48
CA VAL A 126 -31.34 13.57 2.81
C VAL A 126 -29.95 14.19 2.91
N ILE A 127 -29.57 15.02 1.92
CA ILE A 127 -28.45 15.94 2.06
C ILE A 127 -29.05 17.20 2.71
N PRO A 128 -28.57 17.64 3.89
CA PRO A 128 -29.23 18.71 4.62
C PRO A 128 -29.15 20.04 3.89
N VAL A 129 -27.97 20.35 3.33
CA VAL A 129 -27.66 21.53 2.52
C VAL A 129 -26.50 21.15 1.58
N THR A 130 -26.48 21.66 0.33
CA THR A 130 -25.35 21.45 -0.61
C THR A 130 -24.32 22.60 -0.52
N GLU A 131 -23.17 22.48 -1.19
CA GLU A 131 -22.12 23.51 -1.16
C GLU A 131 -22.57 24.82 -1.86
N GLU A 132 -23.42 24.72 -2.89
CA GLU A 132 -23.96 25.85 -3.65
C GLU A 132 -25.04 26.65 -2.91
N ALA A 133 -25.44 26.21 -1.72
CA ALA A 133 -26.57 26.77 -1.00
C ALA A 133 -26.28 28.13 -0.36
N ILE A 134 -25.05 28.38 0.09
CA ILE A 134 -24.64 29.63 0.71
C ILE A 134 -23.97 30.53 -0.33
N THR A 135 -24.45 31.77 -0.42
CA THR A 135 -23.99 32.76 -1.40
C THR A 135 -23.91 34.15 -0.75
N LEU A 136 -23.11 35.05 -1.32
CA LEU A 136 -23.05 36.45 -0.92
C LEU A 136 -23.50 37.38 -2.06
N SER A 137 -24.02 38.54 -1.69
CA SER A 137 -24.25 39.67 -2.59
C SER A 137 -22.96 40.11 -3.29
N THR A 138 -23.07 40.70 -4.48
CA THR A 138 -21.96 41.46 -5.09
C THR A 138 -21.67 42.74 -4.31
N SER A 139 -20.40 43.10 -4.13
CA SER A 139 -20.03 44.42 -3.59
C SER A 139 -20.28 45.55 -4.58
N ALA A 140 -20.35 46.79 -4.09
CA ALA A 140 -20.61 47.98 -4.90
C ALA A 140 -19.53 48.25 -5.98
N ASN A 141 -18.29 47.77 -5.78
CA ASN A 141 -17.21 47.85 -6.77
C ASN A 141 -17.00 46.57 -7.59
N GLY A 142 -17.74 45.50 -7.31
CA GLY A 142 -17.69 44.23 -8.04
C GLY A 142 -16.44 43.36 -7.82
N THR A 143 -15.56 43.70 -6.86
CA THR A 143 -14.33 42.93 -6.57
C THR A 143 -14.12 42.62 -5.09
N HIS A 144 -14.44 43.57 -4.21
CA HIS A 144 -14.32 43.45 -2.75
C HIS A 144 -15.27 44.42 -2.06
N PHE A 145 -15.66 44.16 -0.83
CA PHE A 145 -16.46 45.12 -0.05
C PHE A 145 -15.56 46.16 0.62
N ALA A 146 -15.99 47.42 0.59
CA ALA A 146 -15.36 48.52 1.30
C ALA A 146 -16.03 48.79 2.67
N ALA A 147 -15.37 49.58 3.53
CA ALA A 147 -15.93 50.03 4.79
C ALA A 147 -17.27 50.76 4.59
N GLY A 148 -18.26 50.45 5.44
CA GLY A 148 -19.64 50.91 5.32
C GLY A 148 -20.55 50.02 4.47
N GLU A 149 -20.03 49.14 3.61
CA GLU A 149 -20.85 48.16 2.89
C GLU A 149 -21.36 47.06 3.84
N LYS A 150 -22.55 46.54 3.54
CA LYS A 150 -23.20 45.44 4.27
C LYS A 150 -23.37 44.23 3.36
N PRO A 151 -22.47 43.23 3.41
CA PRO A 151 -22.66 41.98 2.69
C PRO A 151 -23.97 41.29 3.10
N ILE A 152 -24.71 40.77 2.12
CA ILE A 152 -25.93 40.00 2.36
C ILE A 152 -25.61 38.52 2.08
N ILE A 153 -25.76 37.68 3.09
CA ILE A 153 -25.61 36.22 2.98
C ILE A 153 -26.98 35.63 2.69
N THR A 154 -27.05 34.79 1.66
CA THR A 154 -28.28 34.12 1.20
C THR A 154 -28.06 32.61 1.22
N ILE A 155 -28.97 31.88 1.85
CA ILE A 155 -28.89 30.45 2.13
C ILE A 155 -30.13 29.74 1.58
N SER A 156 -29.94 28.79 0.68
CA SER A 156 -31.02 27.98 0.07
C SER A 156 -31.12 26.60 0.71
N LEU A 157 -32.26 26.27 1.31
CA LEU A 157 -32.52 24.94 1.87
C LEU A 157 -33.24 24.02 0.87
N PRO A 158 -32.95 22.71 0.85
CA PRO A 158 -33.65 21.77 -0.04
C PRO A 158 -35.12 21.56 0.35
N ASP A 159 -35.94 21.26 -0.67
CA ASP A 159 -37.41 21.18 -0.67
C ASP A 159 -38.11 21.00 0.69
N LEU A 160 -38.73 22.08 1.17
CA LEU A 160 -39.63 22.11 2.34
C LEU A 160 -39.03 21.59 3.66
N SER A 161 -37.71 21.65 3.83
CA SER A 161 -37.11 21.65 5.16
C SER A 161 -37.28 23.02 5.82
N SER A 162 -38.05 23.08 6.90
CA SER A 162 -38.19 24.29 7.71
C SER A 162 -36.93 24.50 8.55
N ARG A 163 -36.58 25.74 8.89
CA ARG A 163 -35.46 26.02 9.81
C ARG A 163 -35.62 25.34 11.17
N SER A 164 -36.84 24.93 11.55
CA SER A 164 -37.15 24.13 12.75
C SER A 164 -36.70 22.66 12.72
N ASP A 165 -36.36 22.16 11.54
CA ASP A 165 -36.10 20.73 11.26
C ASP A 165 -34.61 20.42 11.35
N TYR A 166 -33.81 21.47 11.52
CA TYR A 166 -32.40 21.44 11.90
C TYR A 166 -32.31 21.56 13.42
N SER A 167 -31.39 20.83 14.04
CA SER A 167 -31.05 21.02 15.46
C SER A 167 -29.92 22.03 15.65
N GLN A 168 -29.14 22.29 14.60
CA GLN A 168 -28.17 23.38 14.50
C GLN A 168 -28.26 23.98 13.08
N LEU A 169 -28.36 25.30 12.96
CA LEU A 169 -28.24 26.03 11.69
C LEU A 169 -27.36 27.27 11.92
N ARG A 170 -26.11 27.05 12.31
CA ARG A 170 -25.21 28.11 12.78
C ARG A 170 -24.49 28.79 11.63
N LEU A 171 -24.62 30.11 11.54
CA LEU A 171 -23.81 30.96 10.67
C LEU A 171 -22.60 31.51 11.43
N VAL A 172 -21.41 31.30 10.86
CA VAL A 172 -20.14 31.87 11.31
C VAL A 172 -19.53 32.66 10.16
N VAL A 173 -18.91 33.79 10.45
CA VAL A 173 -18.04 34.51 9.50
C VAL A 173 -16.67 34.65 10.15
N TYR A 174 -15.60 34.38 9.40
CA TYR A 174 -14.23 34.50 9.89
C TYR A 174 -13.28 35.01 8.80
N GLY A 175 -12.22 35.70 9.20
CA GLY A 175 -11.19 36.23 8.31
C GLY A 175 -10.15 37.10 9.06
N PRO A 176 -9.13 37.65 8.36
CA PRO A 176 -8.72 37.27 7.00
C PRO A 176 -8.21 35.81 6.97
N GLN A 177 -7.88 35.27 5.80
CA GLN A 177 -7.58 33.84 5.64
C GLN A 177 -6.20 33.45 6.16
N GLU A 178 -5.25 34.37 6.32
CA GLU A 178 -4.00 34.11 7.02
C GLU A 178 -4.25 33.62 8.46
N THR A 179 -3.79 32.41 8.77
CA THR A 179 -4.27 31.61 9.91
C THR A 179 -3.80 32.15 11.26
N THR A 180 -2.68 32.87 11.29
CA THR A 180 -2.20 33.59 12.49
C THR A 180 -2.96 34.89 12.76
N LYS A 181 -3.72 35.39 11.78
CA LYS A 181 -4.56 36.59 11.88
C LYS A 181 -6.03 36.29 12.03
N THR A 182 -6.51 35.16 11.48
CA THR A 182 -7.94 34.85 11.41
C THR A 182 -8.61 34.93 12.78
N LYS A 183 -9.68 35.71 12.85
CA LYS A 183 -10.63 35.76 13.95
C LYS A 183 -12.04 35.48 13.45
N THR A 184 -12.94 35.12 14.34
CA THR A 184 -14.37 35.21 14.07
C THR A 184 -14.75 36.70 13.95
N ALA A 185 -15.40 37.08 12.85
CA ALA A 185 -15.77 38.45 12.54
C ALA A 185 -17.06 38.86 13.30
N VAL A 186 -16.98 38.92 14.63
CA VAL A 186 -18.15 39.19 15.49
C VAL A 186 -18.76 40.57 15.27
N ASN A 187 -17.98 41.54 14.78
CA ASN A 187 -18.44 42.88 14.40
C ASN A 187 -19.40 42.85 13.18
N LEU A 188 -19.15 41.97 12.21
CA LEU A 188 -20.00 41.77 11.03
C LEU A 188 -21.26 40.93 11.37
N LEU A 189 -21.13 40.01 12.30
CA LEU A 189 -22.27 39.32 12.92
C LEU A 189 -22.96 40.26 13.92
N ASN A 190 -24.09 39.80 14.49
CA ASN A 190 -24.71 40.46 15.64
C ASN A 190 -24.37 39.66 16.91
N ALA A 191 -23.08 39.48 17.17
CA ALA A 191 -22.54 38.54 18.15
C ALA A 191 -21.39 39.14 18.99
N SER A 192 -20.94 38.42 20.00
CA SER A 192 -19.82 38.82 20.88
C SER A 192 -18.71 37.76 20.94
N THR A 193 -17.50 38.14 21.36
CA THR A 193 -16.46 37.20 21.82
C THR A 193 -16.58 36.87 23.31
N ASP A 194 -17.46 37.55 24.05
CA ASP A 194 -17.73 37.26 25.47
C ASP A 194 -18.25 35.83 25.68
N ARG A 195 -17.46 35.02 26.38
CA ARG A 195 -17.72 33.60 26.64
C ARG A 195 -18.65 33.38 27.84
N SER A 196 -18.97 34.41 28.62
CA SER A 196 -20.02 34.37 29.64
C SER A 196 -21.41 34.20 29.02
N LEU A 197 -21.59 34.69 27.79
CA LEU A 197 -22.85 34.62 27.04
C LEU A 197 -23.19 33.22 26.48
N ALA A 198 -22.37 32.20 26.79
CA ALA A 198 -22.44 30.86 26.21
C ALA A 198 -23.82 30.19 26.27
N ASN A 199 -24.66 30.57 27.26
CA ASN A 199 -26.00 30.03 27.47
C ASN A 199 -27.11 31.11 27.40
N THR A 200 -26.78 32.35 27.03
CA THR A 200 -27.68 33.51 27.16
C THR A 200 -27.73 34.44 25.94
N GLY A 201 -26.79 34.34 24.99
CA GLY A 201 -26.83 35.14 23.76
C GLY A 201 -25.88 34.68 22.64
N PRO A 202 -25.96 35.32 21.45
CA PRO A 202 -25.09 35.00 20.32
C PRO A 202 -23.64 35.38 20.62
N HIS A 203 -22.75 34.38 20.58
CA HIS A 203 -21.32 34.56 20.81
C HIS A 203 -20.55 33.71 19.79
N HIS A 204 -19.63 34.33 19.05
CA HIS A 204 -18.91 33.77 17.89
C HIS A 204 -19.76 33.20 16.72
N TYR A 205 -21.08 33.07 16.86
CA TYR A 205 -21.97 32.60 15.79
C TYR A 205 -23.39 33.16 15.96
N ILE A 206 -24.16 33.11 14.87
CA ILE A 206 -25.61 33.36 14.86
C ILE A 206 -26.31 32.03 14.63
N ASP A 207 -27.29 31.67 15.46
CA ASP A 207 -28.16 30.52 15.20
C ASP A 207 -29.34 30.94 14.32
N LEU A 208 -29.31 30.55 13.04
CA LEU A 208 -30.34 30.92 12.08
C LEU A 208 -31.68 30.24 12.35
N VAL A 209 -31.78 29.25 13.26
CA VAL A 209 -33.07 28.71 13.71
C VAL A 209 -33.82 29.71 14.59
N THR A 210 -33.10 30.41 15.47
CA THR A 210 -33.66 31.22 16.55
C THR A 210 -33.54 32.73 16.34
N ASP A 211 -32.55 33.19 15.58
CA ASP A 211 -32.33 34.63 15.34
C ASP A 211 -33.50 35.29 14.58
N THR A 212 -33.84 36.50 15.01
CA THR A 212 -35.00 37.29 14.57
C THR A 212 -34.69 38.29 13.45
N ASN A 213 -33.41 38.50 13.13
CA ASN A 213 -32.93 39.36 12.05
C ASN A 213 -32.87 38.61 10.71
N VAL A 214 -32.87 37.27 10.76
CA VAL A 214 -32.96 36.39 9.59
C VAL A 214 -34.29 36.60 8.87
N GLN A 215 -34.22 37.05 7.62
CA GLN A 215 -35.37 37.14 6.73
C GLN A 215 -35.63 35.76 6.11
N LEU A 216 -36.90 35.39 5.98
CA LEU A 216 -37.33 34.12 5.40
C LEU A 216 -38.21 34.39 4.19
N ASN A 217 -37.86 33.79 3.05
CA ASN A 217 -38.63 33.84 1.80
C ASN A 217 -38.68 32.43 1.21
N ASP A 218 -39.79 31.72 1.45
CA ASP A 218 -39.96 30.29 1.19
C ASP A 218 -38.80 29.43 1.76
N ASN A 219 -37.98 28.81 0.90
CA ASN A 219 -36.82 27.99 1.30
C ASN A 219 -35.51 28.79 1.38
N ILE A 220 -35.56 30.11 1.17
CA ILE A 220 -34.39 30.99 1.19
C ILE A 220 -34.36 31.77 2.52
N LEU A 221 -33.23 31.68 3.22
CA LEU A 221 -32.91 32.48 4.40
C LEU A 221 -31.92 33.56 3.99
N THR A 222 -32.16 34.80 4.42
CA THR A 222 -31.29 35.94 4.13
C THR A 222 -30.85 36.62 5.43
N TYR A 223 -29.55 36.78 5.62
CA TYR A 223 -28.96 37.48 6.77
C TYR A 223 -28.02 38.59 6.27
N THR A 224 -28.34 39.83 6.64
CA THR A 224 -27.52 41.01 6.31
C THR A 224 -26.48 41.24 7.39
N LEU A 225 -25.20 41.25 7.01
CA LEU A 225 -24.12 41.60 7.93
C LEU A 225 -24.21 43.06 8.38
N GLN A 226 -23.59 43.36 9.51
CA GLN A 226 -23.32 44.73 9.93
C GLN A 226 -22.34 45.42 8.95
N PRO A 227 -22.27 46.76 8.95
CA PRO A 227 -21.41 47.45 7.99
C PRO A 227 -19.95 47.22 8.37
N ILE A 228 -19.11 46.93 7.38
CA ILE A 228 -17.67 46.76 7.57
C ILE A 228 -17.08 48.02 8.20
N THR A 229 -16.26 47.86 9.23
CA THR A 229 -15.71 48.94 10.05
C THR A 229 -14.19 48.94 10.05
N ASP A 230 -13.58 47.99 10.75
CA ASP A 230 -12.15 47.88 11.05
C ASP A 230 -11.56 46.49 10.74
N GLU A 231 -12.33 45.64 10.03
CA GLU A 231 -11.87 44.37 9.50
C GLU A 231 -10.62 44.53 8.60
N GLU A 232 -9.59 43.71 8.86
CA GLU A 232 -8.35 43.72 8.08
C GLU A 232 -8.60 43.27 6.63
N ALA A 233 -7.96 43.91 5.65
CA ALA A 233 -8.16 43.58 4.24
C ALA A 233 -7.67 42.15 3.91
N GLY A 234 -8.53 41.33 3.31
CA GLY A 234 -8.24 39.95 2.95
C GLY A 234 -9.49 39.14 2.56
N THR A 235 -9.33 37.82 2.50
CA THR A 235 -10.39 36.86 2.22
C THR A 235 -11.11 36.44 3.52
N TYR A 236 -12.44 36.57 3.50
CA TYR A 236 -13.33 36.16 4.58
C TYR A 236 -14.22 35.03 4.09
N THR A 237 -14.45 34.03 4.94
CA THR A 237 -15.37 32.93 4.65
C THR A 237 -16.63 33.06 5.52
N ALA A 238 -17.80 33.00 4.90
CA ALA A 238 -19.06 32.67 5.55
C ALA A 238 -19.23 31.15 5.57
N SER A 239 -19.54 30.58 6.73
CA SER A 239 -19.65 29.14 6.97
C SER A 239 -20.97 28.83 7.66
N LEU A 240 -21.72 27.86 7.10
CA LEU A 240 -23.00 27.41 7.64
C LEU A 240 -22.87 25.99 8.16
N TRP A 241 -23.01 25.77 9.46
CA TRP A 241 -23.12 24.43 10.03
C TRP A 241 -24.60 24.03 10.15
N ALA A 242 -25.03 23.08 9.32
CA ALA A 242 -26.39 22.57 9.30
C ALA A 242 -26.44 21.10 9.71
N VAL A 243 -27.21 20.79 10.75
CA VAL A 243 -27.39 19.44 11.32
C VAL A 243 -28.88 19.12 11.39
N LEU A 244 -29.32 18.00 10.82
CA LEU A 244 -30.73 17.59 10.94
C LEU A 244 -31.09 17.15 12.36
N LYS A 245 -32.32 17.47 12.75
CA LYS A 245 -32.87 17.17 14.08
C LYS A 245 -33.28 15.71 14.25
N ASP A 246 -33.82 15.11 13.19
CA ASP A 246 -34.29 13.72 13.18
C ASP A 246 -33.14 12.71 13.04
N ASP A 247 -32.01 13.13 12.44
CA ASP A 247 -30.78 12.33 12.34
C ASP A 247 -29.54 13.25 12.40
N PRO A 248 -28.94 13.45 13.59
CA PRO A 248 -27.76 14.30 13.74
C PRO A 248 -26.49 13.79 13.02
N SER A 249 -26.48 12.58 12.44
CA SER A 249 -25.38 12.13 11.56
C SER A 249 -25.47 12.76 10.17
N VAL A 250 -26.65 13.25 9.80
CA VAL A 250 -26.91 13.95 8.54
C VAL A 250 -26.62 15.44 8.75
N GLN A 251 -25.39 15.83 8.36
CA GLN A 251 -24.91 17.20 8.44
C GLN A 251 -24.12 17.67 7.20
N SER A 252 -24.05 18.98 7.04
CA SER A 252 -23.34 19.70 5.98
C SER A 252 -22.71 20.96 6.55
N PHE A 253 -21.61 21.41 5.95
CA PHE A 253 -20.83 22.53 6.46
C PHE A 253 -20.43 23.54 5.35
N PRO A 254 -21.36 23.94 4.45
CA PRO A 254 -21.00 24.66 3.23
C PRO A 254 -20.40 26.04 3.49
N LEU A 255 -19.53 26.46 2.57
CA LEU A 255 -18.67 27.64 2.68
C LEU A 255 -18.84 28.57 1.47
N ALA A 256 -18.84 29.89 1.70
CA ALA A 256 -18.71 30.89 0.64
C ALA A 256 -17.70 31.98 1.01
N ASP A 257 -16.82 32.31 0.08
CA ASP A 257 -15.76 33.31 0.26
C ASP A 257 -16.15 34.67 -0.31
N PHE A 258 -15.66 35.72 0.34
CA PHE A 258 -15.75 37.10 -0.11
C PHE A 258 -14.49 37.87 0.29
N GLN A 259 -14.29 39.04 -0.32
CA GLN A 259 -13.11 39.86 -0.09
C GLN A 259 -13.50 41.17 0.62
N ILE A 260 -12.71 41.60 1.60
CA ILE A 260 -12.81 42.89 2.27
C ILE A 260 -11.56 43.71 1.96
N GLY A 261 -11.71 44.98 1.59
CA GLY A 261 -10.62 45.96 1.44
C GLY A 261 -9.56 45.72 0.33
N THR A 262 -9.54 44.53 -0.30
CA THR A 262 -8.62 44.17 -1.38
C THR A 262 -9.28 43.22 -2.37
N ALA A 263 -8.94 43.31 -3.65
CA ALA A 263 -9.41 42.34 -4.66
C ALA A 263 -8.56 41.04 -4.70
N THR A 264 -7.44 41.00 -3.98
CA THR A 264 -6.52 39.85 -3.97
C THR A 264 -7.01 38.78 -3.02
N ALA A 265 -7.54 37.68 -3.56
CA ALA A 265 -7.86 36.49 -2.78
C ALA A 265 -6.60 35.84 -2.20
N GLU A 266 -6.67 35.42 -0.94
CA GLU A 266 -5.63 34.66 -0.25
C GLU A 266 -5.70 33.17 -0.64
N THR A 267 -4.55 32.49 -0.65
CA THR A 267 -4.48 31.03 -0.82
C THR A 267 -4.64 30.32 0.53
N GLN A 268 -5.10 29.06 0.52
CA GLN A 268 -5.00 28.21 1.71
C GLN A 268 -3.55 27.77 1.88
N ILE A 269 -3.15 27.56 3.14
CA ILE A 269 -1.79 27.16 3.53
C ILE A 269 -1.63 25.62 3.47
N VAL A 270 -2.75 24.91 3.60
CA VAL A 270 -2.89 23.45 3.60
C VAL A 270 -4.18 23.13 2.84
N GLU A 271 -4.19 22.07 2.02
CA GLU A 271 -5.37 21.71 1.23
C GLU A 271 -6.04 20.42 1.68
N ARG A 272 -7.33 20.32 1.35
CA ARG A 272 -8.21 19.22 1.77
C ARG A 272 -7.72 17.85 1.29
N GLU A 273 -7.17 17.81 0.09
CA GLU A 273 -6.70 16.61 -0.59
C GLU A 273 -5.51 15.97 0.16
N ASN A 274 -4.62 16.77 0.76
CA ASN A 274 -3.55 16.29 1.62
C ASN A 274 -4.10 15.59 2.87
N CYS A 275 -5.12 16.19 3.51
CA CYS A 275 -5.80 15.57 4.65
C CYS A 275 -6.54 14.27 4.27
N SER A 276 -6.96 14.14 3.00
CA SER A 276 -7.77 13.00 2.52
C SER A 276 -7.03 11.66 2.58
N VAL A 277 -5.71 11.70 2.43
CA VAL A 277 -4.79 10.55 2.51
C VAL A 277 -5.03 9.74 3.79
N CYS A 278 -5.19 10.43 4.92
CA CYS A 278 -5.45 9.82 6.22
C CYS A 278 -6.94 9.83 6.56
N HIS A 279 -7.63 10.97 6.46
CA HIS A 279 -8.91 11.19 7.14
C HIS A 279 -10.16 10.90 6.31
N LYS A 280 -10.06 10.66 5.00
CA LYS A 280 -11.24 10.39 4.16
C LYS A 280 -11.68 8.94 4.30
N GLY A 281 -12.95 8.72 4.63
CA GLY A 281 -13.59 7.41 4.57
C GLY A 281 -13.90 7.04 3.12
N ALA A 282 -13.48 5.85 2.68
CA ALA A 282 -13.66 5.41 1.29
C ALA A 282 -15.14 5.25 0.92
N ASP A 283 -15.93 4.62 1.78
CA ASP A 283 -17.32 4.25 1.48
C ASP A 283 -18.34 5.40 1.68
N SER A 284 -18.00 6.43 2.47
CA SER A 284 -18.87 7.58 2.73
C SER A 284 -18.43 8.87 2.04
N GLY A 285 -17.19 8.93 1.55
CA GLY A 285 -16.58 10.12 0.94
C GLY A 285 -16.32 11.29 1.90
N LYS A 286 -16.75 11.20 3.17
CA LYS A 286 -16.58 12.24 4.20
C LYS A 286 -15.20 12.18 4.84
N TYR A 287 -14.78 13.31 5.39
CA TYR A 287 -13.61 13.40 6.25
C TYR A 287 -14.02 13.13 7.69
N TYR A 288 -13.22 12.37 8.41
CA TYR A 288 -13.39 12.09 9.82
C TYR A 288 -12.17 12.61 10.57
N PHE A 289 -12.39 13.52 11.51
CA PHE A 289 -11.41 14.05 12.46
C PHE A 289 -11.83 13.76 13.90
N HIS A 290 -10.92 13.88 14.87
CA HIS A 290 -11.26 13.62 16.27
C HIS A 290 -11.77 14.89 16.97
N HIS A 291 -13.09 14.99 17.13
CA HIS A 291 -13.77 16.00 17.95
C HIS A 291 -14.74 15.30 18.90
N ILE A 292 -14.63 15.59 20.20
CA ILE A 292 -15.41 15.03 21.34
C ILE A 292 -15.89 13.58 21.09
N ASP A 293 -15.05 12.59 21.40
CA ASP A 293 -15.33 11.13 21.44
C ASP A 293 -16.79 10.74 21.10
N PRO A 294 -17.06 10.15 19.92
CA PRO A 294 -18.39 10.06 19.30
C PRO A 294 -19.42 9.19 20.04
N ARG A 295 -19.13 8.75 21.27
CA ARG A 295 -20.06 8.08 22.19
C ARG A 295 -21.28 8.92 22.58
N THR A 296 -21.20 10.25 22.49
CA THR A 296 -22.32 11.15 22.85
C THR A 296 -22.73 12.05 21.70
N ALA A 297 -23.34 11.44 20.68
CA ALA A 297 -24.12 12.14 19.66
C ALA A 297 -25.39 12.75 20.27
N GLY A 298 -25.26 13.94 20.85
CA GLY A 298 -26.42 14.75 21.25
C GLY A 298 -27.12 15.40 20.06
N SER A 299 -28.11 16.25 20.32
CA SER A 299 -28.79 17.09 19.31
C SER A 299 -27.91 18.20 18.71
N SER A 300 -26.59 18.05 18.78
CA SER A 300 -25.57 18.99 18.31
C SER A 300 -24.82 18.48 17.08
N GLY A 301 -25.08 17.27 16.61
CA GLY A 301 -24.35 16.67 15.47
C GLY A 301 -22.93 16.21 15.83
N TYR A 302 -22.12 16.00 14.79
CA TYR A 302 -20.75 15.48 14.88
C TYR A 302 -19.77 16.46 14.22
N PRO A 303 -19.22 17.46 14.94
CA PRO A 303 -18.22 18.39 14.38
C PRO A 303 -16.95 17.69 13.83
N SER A 304 -16.76 16.42 14.17
CA SER A 304 -15.78 15.48 13.65
C SER A 304 -15.98 15.05 12.20
N ILE A 305 -17.16 15.29 11.59
CA ILE A 305 -17.49 14.88 10.21
C ILE A 305 -17.52 16.10 9.30
N ASP A 306 -16.65 16.11 8.30
CA ASP A 306 -16.28 17.32 7.56
C ASP A 306 -16.32 17.14 6.03
N SER A 307 -16.53 18.23 5.28
CA SER A 307 -16.42 18.33 3.81
C SER A 307 -15.20 19.13 3.33
N TRP A 308 -14.60 20.00 4.16
CA TRP A 308 -13.36 20.71 3.84
C TRP A 308 -12.47 20.93 5.06
N ALA A 309 -11.53 19.99 5.21
CA ALA A 309 -10.48 19.96 6.23
C ALA A 309 -9.84 21.34 6.45
N VAL A 310 -9.58 21.67 7.72
CA VAL A 310 -9.05 22.96 8.18
C VAL A 310 -9.99 24.14 7.99
N ARG A 311 -10.63 24.33 6.83
CA ARG A 311 -11.51 25.49 6.58
C ARG A 311 -12.73 25.51 7.50
N THR A 312 -13.53 24.44 7.51
CA THR A 312 -14.71 24.33 8.38
C THR A 312 -14.31 24.38 9.86
N CYS A 313 -13.27 23.65 10.25
CA CYS A 313 -12.70 23.62 11.60
C CYS A 313 -12.32 25.02 12.09
N LYS A 314 -11.78 25.88 11.21
CA LYS A 314 -11.35 27.25 11.49
C LYS A 314 -12.50 28.23 11.78
N SER A 315 -13.74 27.87 11.45
CA SER A 315 -14.92 28.61 11.94
C SER A 315 -15.00 28.62 13.48
N CYS A 316 -14.57 27.54 14.13
CA CYS A 316 -14.50 27.45 15.59
C CYS A 316 -13.07 27.60 16.14
N HIS A 317 -12.08 27.01 15.48
CA HIS A 317 -10.67 26.96 15.91
C HIS A 317 -9.83 28.05 15.24
N ASN A 318 -10.09 29.31 15.55
CA ASN A 318 -9.26 30.45 15.11
C ASN A 318 -8.75 31.25 16.33
N THR A 319 -8.03 32.36 16.08
CA THR A 319 -7.29 33.06 17.16
C THR A 319 -8.19 33.76 18.19
N ASP A 320 -9.45 34.02 17.84
CA ASP A 320 -10.52 34.36 18.79
C ASP A 320 -11.83 33.71 18.30
N GLY A 321 -11.83 32.37 18.33
CA GLY A 321 -12.90 31.54 17.80
C GLY A 321 -13.77 30.91 18.89
N TYR A 322 -14.89 30.30 18.50
CA TYR A 322 -15.81 29.62 19.43
C TYR A 322 -15.10 28.55 20.29
N ALA A 323 -14.15 27.81 19.72
CA ALA A 323 -13.42 26.78 20.44
C ALA A 323 -12.41 27.38 21.43
N ALA A 324 -12.44 26.90 22.68
CA ALA A 324 -11.54 27.29 23.74
C ALA A 324 -11.34 26.14 24.74
N TYR A 325 -10.16 26.09 25.36
CA TYR A 325 -9.86 25.20 26.48
C TYR A 325 -9.90 25.96 27.82
N THR A 326 -9.95 25.22 28.94
CA THR A 326 -9.88 25.84 30.27
C THR A 326 -8.44 26.15 30.64
N ASP A 327 -8.17 27.39 31.07
CA ASP A 327 -6.87 27.83 31.57
C ASP A 327 -6.39 26.97 32.76
N PRO A 328 -5.23 26.29 32.66
CA PRO A 328 -4.63 25.56 33.78
C PRO A 328 -4.22 26.46 34.96
N ALA A 329 -3.99 27.75 34.74
CA ALA A 329 -3.65 28.72 35.79
C ALA A 329 -4.89 29.24 36.54
N ASN A 330 -6.09 29.15 35.94
CA ASN A 330 -7.36 29.59 36.53
C ASN A 330 -8.52 28.59 36.29
N PRO A 331 -8.38 27.30 36.64
CA PRO A 331 -9.34 26.27 36.24
C PRO A 331 -10.73 26.43 36.90
N SER A 332 -10.84 27.24 37.95
CA SER A 332 -12.03 27.39 38.79
C SER A 332 -13.00 28.53 38.40
N ALA A 333 -12.65 29.43 37.48
CA ALA A 333 -13.56 30.52 37.11
C ALA A 333 -14.80 30.01 36.35
N THR A 334 -15.94 30.67 36.58
CA THR A 334 -17.25 30.29 36.02
C THR A 334 -17.89 31.39 35.16
N ASP A 335 -17.24 32.54 35.06
CA ASP A 335 -17.61 33.71 34.24
C ASP A 335 -17.07 33.62 32.80
N GLY A 336 -16.31 32.59 32.46
CA GLY A 336 -15.66 32.43 31.15
C GLY A 336 -14.29 33.10 31.04
N SER A 337 -13.80 33.80 32.07
CA SER A 337 -12.46 34.43 32.09
C SER A 337 -11.31 33.41 31.97
N ASN A 338 -11.58 32.15 32.29
CA ASN A 338 -10.64 31.03 32.16
C ASN A 338 -10.71 30.29 30.81
N LYS A 339 -11.24 30.91 29.75
CA LYS A 339 -11.36 30.26 28.43
C LYS A 339 -10.39 30.85 27.44
N ILE A 340 -9.29 30.11 27.22
CA ILE A 340 -8.24 30.46 26.27
C ILE A 340 -8.63 29.91 24.88
N PRO A 341 -8.63 30.72 23.81
CA PRO A 341 -8.91 30.26 22.45
C PRO A 341 -8.09 29.03 22.04
N ASP A 342 -8.69 28.16 21.25
CA ASP A 342 -8.11 26.90 20.79
C ASP A 342 -7.84 26.93 19.27
N PRO A 343 -6.86 27.73 18.81
CA PRO A 343 -6.62 27.95 17.39
C PRO A 343 -6.10 26.68 16.69
N ILE A 344 -6.54 26.49 15.44
CA ILE A 344 -6.29 25.28 14.66
C ILE A 344 -4.79 24.97 14.47
N VAL A 345 -3.93 25.99 14.46
CA VAL A 345 -2.47 25.85 14.42
C VAL A 345 -1.96 25.04 15.62
N LYS A 346 -2.46 25.29 16.83
CA LYS A 346 -2.11 24.51 18.02
C LYS A 346 -2.69 23.10 17.91
N ARG A 347 -3.97 22.99 17.54
CA ARG A 347 -4.70 21.72 17.51
C ARG A 347 -4.11 20.71 16.51
N VAL A 348 -3.86 21.13 15.28
CA VAL A 348 -3.38 20.25 14.20
C VAL A 348 -1.95 19.79 14.48
N HIS A 349 -1.04 20.69 14.83
CA HIS A 349 0.35 20.31 15.09
C HIS A 349 0.47 19.38 16.32
N GLY A 350 -0.11 19.76 17.47
CA GLY A 350 0.01 18.96 18.69
C GLY A 350 -0.68 17.60 18.62
N VAL A 351 -1.83 17.47 17.96
CA VAL A 351 -2.50 16.16 17.80
C VAL A 351 -1.69 15.21 16.90
N HIS A 352 -1.01 15.71 15.87
CA HIS A 352 -0.14 14.87 15.04
C HIS A 352 1.25 14.65 15.66
N MET A 353 1.73 15.54 16.52
CA MET A 353 2.89 15.26 17.37
C MET A 353 2.59 14.11 18.36
N GLY A 354 1.36 14.07 18.90
CA GLY A 354 0.79 12.85 19.51
C GLY A 354 1.64 12.27 20.63
N GLU A 355 2.12 11.04 20.44
CA GLU A 355 3.02 10.35 21.40
C GLU A 355 4.44 10.94 21.49
N GLU A 356 4.86 11.78 20.53
CA GLU A 356 6.12 12.51 20.61
C GLU A 356 6.03 13.80 21.45
N LEU A 357 4.86 14.21 21.95
CA LEU A 357 4.76 15.31 22.92
C LEU A 357 5.52 14.98 24.22
N LYS A 358 6.04 16.02 24.89
CA LYS A 358 6.95 15.90 26.03
C LYS A 358 6.35 16.40 27.35
N ASN A 359 5.31 17.24 27.32
CA ASN A 359 4.77 17.87 28.53
C ASN A 359 3.33 17.41 28.88
N ALA A 360 3.19 16.77 30.05
CA ALA A 360 1.91 16.29 30.56
C ALA A 360 0.85 17.40 30.80
N LEU A 361 1.26 18.67 30.97
CA LEU A 361 0.33 19.79 31.09
C LEU A 361 -0.49 20.02 29.81
N ASN A 362 0.03 19.63 28.66
CA ASN A 362 -0.68 19.72 27.39
C ASN A 362 -1.72 18.60 27.23
N THR A 363 -1.54 17.46 27.90
CA THR A 363 -2.29 16.22 27.64
C THR A 363 -3.54 16.06 28.51
N ASP A 364 -3.88 17.09 29.28
CA ASP A 364 -4.86 17.06 30.37
C ASP A 364 -6.33 16.95 29.90
N ALA A 365 -7.09 16.07 30.56
CA ALA A 365 -8.49 15.74 30.25
C ALA A 365 -9.52 16.63 30.97
N THR A 366 -9.10 17.38 31.99
CA THR A 366 -9.90 18.34 32.78
C THR A 366 -9.94 19.71 32.10
N THR A 367 -8.81 20.15 31.57
CA THR A 367 -8.64 21.43 30.88
C THR A 367 -9.05 21.35 29.41
N GLY A 368 -8.85 20.19 28.78
CA GLY A 368 -9.23 19.91 27.39
C GLY A 368 -8.17 20.30 26.34
N ILE A 369 -6.96 20.68 26.76
CA ILE A 369 -5.89 21.21 25.89
C ILE A 369 -5.57 20.22 24.75
N PHE A 370 -5.21 18.97 25.04
CA PHE A 370 -5.15 17.88 24.06
C PHE A 370 -5.75 16.55 24.60
N LYS A 371 -6.78 16.64 25.45
CA LYS A 371 -7.69 15.57 25.94
C LYS A 371 -7.23 14.11 25.68
N ASN A 372 -6.12 13.70 26.31
CA ASN A 372 -5.41 12.42 26.10
C ASN A 372 -5.40 11.92 24.64
N TYR A 373 -4.69 12.64 23.77
CA TYR A 373 -4.35 12.21 22.41
C TYR A 373 -2.90 11.70 22.29
N THR A 374 -2.21 11.38 23.40
CA THR A 374 -0.83 10.84 23.38
C THR A 374 -0.74 9.41 22.86
N SER A 375 -1.87 8.77 22.52
CA SER A 375 -1.90 7.49 21.82
C SER A 375 -1.99 7.65 20.29
N VAL A 376 -2.06 8.88 19.77
CA VAL A 376 -2.03 9.19 18.34
C VAL A 376 -0.60 9.10 17.82
N VAL A 377 -0.46 8.43 16.68
CA VAL A 377 0.79 8.28 15.91
C VAL A 377 0.57 8.96 14.56
N PHE A 378 1.47 9.86 14.15
CA PHE A 378 1.43 10.35 12.78
C PHE A 378 1.87 9.21 11.84
N PRO A 379 1.14 8.92 10.74
CA PRO A 379 1.47 7.76 9.90
C PRO A 379 2.83 7.84 9.18
N ALA A 380 3.42 9.03 9.12
CA ALA A 380 4.71 9.30 8.49
C ALA A 380 5.66 10.03 9.46
N ASN A 381 6.84 10.45 8.99
CA ASN A 381 7.73 11.28 9.79
C ASN A 381 7.09 12.67 10.02
N VAL A 382 6.87 13.06 11.28
CA VAL A 382 6.19 14.32 11.65
C VAL A 382 6.90 15.59 11.17
N LYS A 383 8.20 15.50 10.85
CA LYS A 383 8.96 16.60 10.23
C LYS A 383 8.57 16.88 8.77
N ASN A 384 7.83 15.99 8.11
CA ASN A 384 7.51 16.11 6.69
C ASN A 384 6.38 17.13 6.44
N CYS A 385 6.67 18.43 6.61
CA CYS A 385 5.68 19.51 6.59
C CYS A 385 4.82 19.54 5.30
N THR A 386 5.38 19.14 4.17
CA THR A 386 4.69 19.07 2.86
C THR A 386 3.65 17.95 2.76
N MET A 387 3.54 17.06 3.77
CA MET A 387 2.37 16.16 3.93
C MET A 387 1.06 16.93 4.18
N CYS A 388 1.14 18.20 4.58
CA CYS A 388 -0.03 19.06 4.76
C CYS A 388 0.13 20.39 4.01
N HIS A 389 1.27 21.05 4.13
CA HIS A 389 1.50 22.38 3.57
C HIS A 389 1.64 22.36 2.05
N VAL A 390 0.94 23.29 1.38
CA VAL A 390 1.01 23.50 -0.08
C VAL A 390 1.82 24.75 -0.47
N ASP A 391 2.24 25.55 0.50
CA ASP A 391 3.12 26.70 0.32
C ASP A 391 4.36 26.64 1.25
N ASP A 392 5.23 27.64 1.15
CA ASP A 392 6.48 27.73 1.93
C ASP A 392 6.30 28.43 3.31
N LYS A 393 5.06 28.72 3.76
CA LYS A 393 4.84 29.47 5.03
C LYS A 393 5.30 28.72 6.27
N TRP A 394 5.28 27.38 6.26
CA TRP A 394 5.80 26.55 7.36
C TRP A 394 7.28 26.81 7.69
N LYS A 395 8.09 27.25 6.71
CA LYS A 395 9.51 27.62 6.91
C LYS A 395 9.78 29.13 6.82
N THR A 396 8.91 29.92 6.18
CA THR A 396 9.11 31.37 6.05
C THR A 396 8.43 32.18 7.15
N THR A 397 7.41 31.63 7.84
CA THR A 397 6.60 32.32 8.86
C THR A 397 6.61 31.57 10.22
N PRO A 398 7.77 31.38 10.86
CA PRO A 398 7.83 30.81 12.21
C PRO A 398 7.09 31.67 13.24
N SER A 399 6.45 31.03 14.21
CA SER A 399 5.78 31.68 15.34
C SER A 399 5.78 30.77 16.56
N ARG A 400 5.75 31.34 17.76
CA ARG A 400 5.67 30.60 19.03
C ARG A 400 4.45 29.68 19.08
N LEU A 401 3.33 30.11 18.49
CA LEU A 401 2.08 29.33 18.40
C LEU A 401 2.22 28.08 17.52
N ALA A 402 2.96 28.16 16.41
CA ALA A 402 3.20 27.00 15.54
C ALA A 402 4.30 26.10 16.10
N CYS A 403 5.47 26.67 16.41
CA CYS A 403 6.63 25.91 16.87
C CYS A 403 6.37 25.23 18.23
N GLY A 404 5.78 25.95 19.19
CA GLY A 404 5.44 25.44 20.52
C GLY A 404 4.28 24.43 20.57
N ALA A 405 3.62 24.15 19.43
CA ALA A 405 2.60 23.10 19.36
C ALA A 405 3.20 21.69 19.17
N CYS A 406 4.39 21.57 18.56
CA CYS A 406 5.18 20.33 18.53
C CYS A 406 6.33 20.36 19.55
N HIS A 407 7.01 21.51 19.71
CA HIS A 407 8.06 21.71 20.71
C HIS A 407 7.44 22.12 22.05
N ASP A 408 6.59 21.26 22.59
CA ASP A 408 5.62 21.58 23.65
C ASP A 408 6.24 21.69 25.07
N ASN A 409 7.52 21.34 25.20
CA ASN A 409 8.35 21.61 26.38
C ASN A 409 9.12 22.95 26.30
N ILE A 410 9.08 23.69 25.19
CA ILE A 410 9.90 24.91 25.03
C ILE A 410 9.13 26.16 25.49
N TRP A 411 9.67 26.83 26.52
CA TRP A 411 9.13 28.05 27.09
C TRP A 411 9.72 29.30 26.42
N PHE A 412 8.87 30.06 25.72
CA PHE A 412 9.25 31.31 25.04
C PHE A 412 9.08 32.58 25.91
N GLY A 413 8.55 32.45 27.13
CA GLY A 413 8.32 33.59 28.03
C GLY A 413 9.54 33.95 28.89
N ASP A 414 9.31 34.71 29.95
CA ASP A 414 10.33 35.05 30.96
C ASP A 414 10.90 33.77 31.62
N PRO A 415 12.24 33.53 31.55
CA PRO A 415 12.87 32.40 32.22
C PRO A 415 12.68 32.36 33.74
N ALA A 416 12.39 33.48 34.41
CA ALA A 416 12.05 33.51 35.83
C ALA A 416 10.64 32.95 36.12
N ALA A 417 9.79 32.86 35.11
CA ALA A 417 8.44 32.28 35.15
C ALA A 417 8.36 30.89 34.49
N LEU A 418 9.50 30.23 34.26
CA LEU A 418 9.59 28.91 33.59
C LEU A 418 8.71 27.85 34.27
N PRO A 419 7.71 27.27 33.57
CA PRO A 419 6.87 26.22 34.12
C PRO A 419 7.65 24.93 34.44
N SER A 420 7.23 24.22 35.47
CA SER A 420 7.82 22.91 35.81
C SER A 420 7.64 21.91 34.66
N GLY A 421 8.73 21.23 34.27
CA GLY A 421 8.74 20.32 33.13
C GLY A 421 8.93 20.99 31.75
N GLN A 422 9.21 22.30 31.72
CA GLN A 422 9.61 23.01 30.49
C GLN A 422 11.09 23.42 30.53
N GLU A 423 11.64 23.66 29.34
CA GLU A 423 12.99 24.18 29.09
C GLU A 423 12.88 25.61 28.55
N ALA A 424 13.68 26.54 29.08
CA ALA A 424 13.70 27.91 28.58
C ALA A 424 14.27 27.97 27.15
N HIS A 425 13.61 28.70 26.25
CA HIS A 425 14.03 28.87 24.87
C HIS A 425 15.48 29.40 24.78
N PRO A 426 16.41 28.74 24.05
CA PRO A 426 17.83 29.14 24.03
C PRO A 426 18.11 30.56 23.52
N GLY A 427 17.19 31.14 22.74
CA GLY A 427 17.26 32.55 22.29
C GLY A 427 16.81 33.57 23.35
N LEU A 428 16.57 33.13 24.60
CA LEU A 428 15.89 33.89 25.67
C LEU A 428 14.42 34.19 25.33
N GLN A 429 13.75 34.95 26.21
CA GLN A 429 12.37 35.41 26.10
C GLN A 429 12.06 36.03 24.72
N GLN A 430 10.95 35.62 24.12
CA GLN A 430 10.46 36.10 22.83
C GLN A 430 9.05 36.69 23.04
N ASP A 431 8.95 38.02 23.18
CA ASP A 431 7.65 38.69 23.41
C ASP A 431 6.77 38.75 22.16
N SER A 432 7.39 38.69 20.97
CA SER A 432 6.70 38.65 19.67
C SER A 432 7.42 37.72 18.70
N ASP A 433 6.72 37.29 17.66
CA ASP A 433 7.23 36.35 16.66
C ASP A 433 8.15 37.02 15.61
N THR A 434 8.31 38.34 15.64
CA THR A 434 9.05 39.10 14.61
C THR A 434 10.55 38.79 14.58
N GLY A 435 11.12 38.35 15.71
CA GLY A 435 12.54 37.97 15.79
C GLY A 435 12.84 36.60 15.18
N CYS A 436 11.86 35.70 15.11
CA CYS A 436 12.08 34.25 14.92
C CYS A 436 12.90 33.93 13.66
N SER A 437 12.58 34.51 12.52
CA SER A 437 13.25 34.25 11.24
C SER A 437 14.73 34.68 11.18
N THR A 438 15.21 35.45 12.17
CA THR A 438 16.63 35.83 12.32
C THR A 438 17.48 34.65 12.77
N CYS A 439 16.95 33.86 13.72
CA CYS A 439 17.61 32.66 14.25
C CYS A 439 17.14 31.39 13.56
N HIS A 440 15.92 31.38 13.01
CA HIS A 440 15.30 30.28 12.28
C HIS A 440 14.92 30.71 10.85
N PRO A 441 15.91 30.99 9.98
CA PRO A 441 15.64 31.30 8.57
C PRO A 441 15.02 30.10 7.86
N ALA A 442 14.36 30.33 6.72
CA ALA A 442 13.67 29.28 5.99
C ALA A 442 14.61 28.14 5.54
N ASP A 443 15.78 28.50 5.00
CA ASP A 443 16.75 27.59 4.37
C ASP A 443 18.19 27.98 4.73
N GLY A 444 19.12 27.02 4.70
CA GLY A 444 20.55 27.24 4.96
C GLY A 444 21.27 25.99 5.47
N SER A 445 22.61 26.04 5.61
CA SER A 445 23.37 24.96 6.27
C SER A 445 23.19 24.99 7.79
N TRP A 446 23.38 23.84 8.44
CA TRP A 446 23.28 23.73 9.91
C TRP A 446 24.32 22.79 10.52
N THR A 447 24.70 23.09 11.75
CA THR A 447 25.48 22.22 12.64
C THR A 447 24.68 22.04 13.92
N LYS A 448 24.51 20.79 14.39
CA LYS A 448 23.64 20.48 15.54
C LYS A 448 24.03 21.29 16.78
N GLY A 449 23.08 22.05 17.32
CA GLY A 449 23.27 22.92 18.50
C GLY A 449 23.83 24.31 18.20
N SER A 450 24.01 24.68 16.93
CA SER A 450 24.39 26.03 16.51
C SER A 450 23.18 26.88 16.09
N ALA A 451 23.30 28.19 16.20
CA ALA A 451 22.42 29.18 15.58
C ALA A 451 23.16 29.91 14.43
N PRO A 452 22.48 30.33 13.34
CA PRO A 452 21.07 30.08 13.05
C PRO A 452 20.78 28.59 12.81
N ALA A 453 19.51 28.19 13.00
CA ALA A 453 19.00 26.84 12.82
C ALA A 453 17.89 26.84 11.76
N PRO A 454 18.24 26.69 10.46
CA PRO A 454 17.30 26.84 9.35
C PRO A 454 16.20 25.78 9.33
N ILE A 455 14.96 26.21 9.13
CA ILE A 455 13.76 25.39 9.37
C ILE A 455 13.71 24.18 8.44
N SER A 456 13.92 24.37 7.12
CA SER A 456 13.89 23.26 6.16
C SER A 456 15.00 22.23 6.40
N THR A 457 16.15 22.65 6.93
CA THR A 457 17.30 21.79 7.18
C THR A 457 17.14 20.95 8.45
N VAL A 458 16.56 21.50 9.53
CA VAL A 458 16.34 20.73 10.78
C VAL A 458 15.09 19.83 10.72
N HIS A 459 14.10 20.21 9.90
CA HIS A 459 12.91 19.41 9.56
C HIS A 459 13.10 18.52 8.33
N LYS A 460 14.32 18.43 7.79
CA LYS A 460 14.59 17.46 6.71
C LYS A 460 14.33 16.03 7.22
N VAL A 461 13.61 15.25 6.41
CA VAL A 461 13.50 13.80 6.59
C VAL A 461 14.80 13.16 6.08
N ASP A 462 15.51 12.46 6.95
CA ASP A 462 16.76 11.81 6.59
C ASP A 462 16.50 10.66 5.60
N SER A 463 17.16 10.73 4.44
CA SER A 463 17.10 9.72 3.37
C SER A 463 18.52 9.31 2.98
N PRO A 464 18.76 8.05 2.60
CA PRO A 464 20.09 7.55 2.29
C PRO A 464 20.72 8.31 1.10
N ALA A 465 21.91 8.88 1.31
CA ALA A 465 22.68 9.48 0.23
C ALA A 465 23.21 8.38 -0.71
N TYR A 466 22.52 8.19 -1.83
CA TYR A 466 22.95 7.29 -2.91
C TYR A 466 24.29 7.75 -3.50
N LYS A 467 25.19 6.79 -3.78
CA LYS A 467 26.39 7.02 -4.58
C LYS A 467 26.12 7.00 -6.08
N TYR A 468 25.12 6.23 -6.51
CA TYR A 468 24.80 6.04 -7.92
C TYR A 468 23.31 6.17 -8.18
N THR A 469 22.96 6.76 -9.31
CA THR A 469 21.66 6.56 -9.95
C THR A 469 21.78 5.49 -11.04
N VAL A 470 20.66 4.86 -11.37
CA VAL A 470 20.57 3.78 -12.35
C VAL A 470 19.43 4.13 -13.31
N GLU A 471 19.64 3.87 -14.59
CA GLU A 471 18.63 3.99 -15.64
C GLU A 471 18.52 2.63 -16.34
N ILE A 472 17.29 2.20 -16.66
CA ILE A 472 17.01 0.93 -17.30
C ILE A 472 15.97 1.12 -18.41
N SER A 473 16.17 0.46 -19.54
CA SER A 473 15.25 0.47 -20.69
C SER A 473 15.24 -0.89 -21.39
N LEU A 474 14.27 -1.10 -22.30
CA LEU A 474 14.26 -2.24 -23.23
C LEU A 474 14.20 -1.77 -24.68
N SER A 475 14.70 -2.60 -25.60
CA SER A 475 14.45 -2.49 -27.04
C SER A 475 12.95 -2.61 -27.34
N ALA A 476 12.36 -1.67 -28.08
CA ALA A 476 10.92 -1.68 -28.38
C ALA A 476 10.45 -3.00 -29.05
N PRO A 477 9.21 -3.48 -28.75
CA PRO A 477 8.60 -4.62 -29.44
C PRO A 477 8.29 -4.29 -30.90
N ALA A 478 8.19 -5.30 -31.77
CA ALA A 478 8.01 -5.09 -33.21
C ALA A 478 6.65 -4.48 -33.60
N ASN A 479 5.67 -4.51 -32.69
CA ASN A 479 4.36 -3.86 -32.82
C ASN A 479 4.20 -2.60 -31.95
N GLU A 480 5.31 -2.04 -31.44
CA GLU A 480 5.39 -0.84 -30.59
C GLU A 480 4.69 -0.91 -29.21
N THR A 481 3.85 -1.92 -28.93
CA THR A 481 3.01 -1.95 -27.72
C THR A 481 3.26 -3.11 -26.75
N HIS A 482 3.58 -4.32 -27.24
CA HIS A 482 3.82 -5.50 -26.39
C HIS A 482 4.66 -6.56 -27.13
N TYR A 483 5.48 -7.35 -26.43
CA TYR A 483 6.22 -8.44 -27.07
C TYR A 483 5.31 -9.65 -27.34
N VAL A 484 5.59 -10.37 -28.42
CA VAL A 484 4.92 -11.63 -28.79
C VAL A 484 5.94 -12.75 -29.02
N ALA A 485 5.48 -14.00 -29.05
CA ALA A 485 6.34 -15.17 -29.25
C ALA A 485 7.20 -15.04 -30.53
N GLY A 486 8.51 -15.25 -30.40
CA GLY A 486 9.52 -14.94 -31.41
C GLY A 486 10.33 -13.67 -31.11
N GLU A 487 9.85 -12.79 -30.22
CA GLU A 487 10.57 -11.60 -29.78
C GLU A 487 11.36 -11.86 -28.48
N ALA A 488 12.64 -11.47 -28.49
CA ALA A 488 13.55 -11.56 -27.35
C ALA A 488 14.04 -10.15 -26.97
N PRO A 489 13.50 -9.53 -25.91
CA PRO A 489 13.84 -8.14 -25.56
C PRO A 489 15.30 -7.97 -25.13
N GLN A 490 15.94 -6.86 -25.49
CA GLN A 490 17.24 -6.48 -24.96
C GLN A 490 17.08 -5.42 -23.87
N VAL A 491 17.52 -5.72 -22.65
CA VAL A 491 17.60 -4.75 -21.55
C VAL A 491 18.89 -3.95 -21.68
N THR A 492 18.82 -2.63 -21.50
CA THR A 492 19.98 -1.72 -21.38
C THR A 492 19.98 -1.08 -20.00
N ILE A 493 21.15 -1.00 -19.37
CA ILE A 493 21.34 -0.43 -18.02
C ILE A 493 22.49 0.58 -18.05
N THR A 494 22.19 1.83 -17.72
CA THR A 494 23.17 2.92 -17.55
C THR A 494 23.32 3.22 -16.06
N ILE A 495 24.55 3.51 -15.61
CA ILE A 495 24.85 3.84 -14.21
C ILE A 495 25.53 5.21 -14.20
N LYS A 496 25.12 6.09 -13.29
CA LYS A 496 25.70 7.43 -13.14
C LYS A 496 26.07 7.69 -11.69
N ASP A 497 27.12 8.48 -11.47
CA ASP A 497 27.43 9.05 -10.16
C ASP A 497 26.30 9.99 -9.73
N ALA A 498 25.77 9.81 -8.52
CA ALA A 498 24.58 10.53 -8.05
C ALA A 498 24.84 12.00 -7.64
N THR A 499 26.11 12.42 -7.52
CA THR A 499 26.48 13.79 -7.14
C THR A 499 26.81 14.64 -8.37
N THR A 500 27.43 14.04 -9.38
CA THR A 500 27.94 14.72 -10.58
C THR A 500 27.14 14.42 -11.85
N GLY A 501 26.30 13.38 -11.84
CA GLY A 501 25.55 12.90 -13.01
C GLY A 501 26.40 12.18 -14.07
N ALA A 502 27.71 12.01 -13.84
CA ALA A 502 28.62 11.42 -14.81
C ALA A 502 28.41 9.90 -14.95
N THR A 503 28.38 9.40 -16.19
CA THR A 503 28.25 7.96 -16.47
C THR A 503 29.46 7.17 -15.94
N ILE A 504 29.19 6.08 -15.23
CA ILE A 504 30.19 5.12 -14.74
C ILE A 504 30.45 4.07 -15.81
N ASP A 505 31.72 3.82 -16.13
CA ASP A 505 32.12 2.76 -17.06
C ASP A 505 31.77 1.37 -16.48
N PRO A 506 30.89 0.58 -17.13
CA PRO A 506 30.50 -0.76 -16.71
C PRO A 506 31.66 -1.76 -16.50
N ASN A 507 32.81 -1.53 -17.13
CA ASN A 507 33.98 -2.38 -16.98
C ASN A 507 34.66 -2.19 -15.61
N THR A 508 34.30 -1.13 -14.87
CA THR A 508 34.76 -0.90 -13.48
C THR A 508 33.89 -1.58 -12.41
N LEU A 509 32.81 -2.26 -12.79
CA LEU A 509 31.87 -2.94 -11.88
C LEU A 509 32.46 -4.25 -11.33
N THR A 510 33.59 -4.20 -10.64
CA THR A 510 34.28 -5.39 -10.13
C THR A 510 33.66 -5.94 -8.84
N GLU A 511 34.01 -7.18 -8.51
CA GLU A 511 33.65 -7.83 -7.24
C GLU A 511 34.24 -7.13 -5.98
N THR A 512 35.23 -6.23 -6.15
CA THR A 512 35.80 -5.42 -5.06
C THR A 512 35.15 -4.05 -4.90
N ALA A 513 34.63 -3.46 -5.99
CA ALA A 513 33.90 -2.20 -5.96
C ALA A 513 32.40 -2.39 -5.62
N PHE A 514 31.80 -3.50 -6.05
CA PHE A 514 30.36 -3.77 -5.90
C PHE A 514 30.08 -5.08 -5.17
N SER A 515 29.28 -5.01 -4.11
CA SER A 515 28.73 -6.18 -3.41
C SER A 515 27.61 -6.86 -4.22
N ARG A 516 26.86 -6.10 -5.04
CA ARG A 516 25.85 -6.56 -6.00
C ARG A 516 25.86 -5.63 -7.22
N ALA A 517 25.83 -6.17 -8.43
CA ALA A 517 25.37 -5.46 -9.63
C ALA A 517 24.54 -6.49 -10.42
N SER A 518 23.22 -6.35 -10.42
CA SER A 518 22.36 -7.45 -10.88
C SER A 518 21.05 -7.01 -11.53
N LEU A 519 20.63 -7.82 -12.50
CA LEU A 519 19.34 -7.77 -13.18
C LEU A 519 18.44 -8.91 -12.66
N TYR A 520 17.15 -8.60 -12.54
CA TYR A 520 16.04 -9.49 -12.26
C TYR A 520 14.99 -9.25 -13.34
N VAL A 521 14.34 -10.31 -13.83
CA VAL A 521 13.16 -10.19 -14.67
C VAL A 521 12.11 -11.19 -14.17
N SER A 522 10.90 -10.70 -13.95
CA SER A 522 9.81 -11.50 -13.38
C SER A 522 8.44 -11.04 -13.87
N GLY A 523 7.45 -11.92 -13.78
CA GLY A 523 6.05 -11.62 -14.09
C GLY A 523 5.19 -12.89 -14.29
N PRO A 524 3.89 -12.75 -14.61
CA PRO A 524 3.14 -11.49 -14.74
C PRO A 524 2.97 -10.77 -13.38
N ARG A 525 2.37 -9.57 -13.36
CA ARG A 525 2.38 -8.69 -12.18
C ARG A 525 1.56 -9.23 -11.00
N GLU A 526 0.58 -10.09 -11.24
CA GLU A 526 -0.19 -10.78 -10.19
C GLU A 526 0.64 -11.93 -9.57
N ASN A 527 0.72 -13.07 -10.29
CA ASN A 527 1.50 -14.26 -9.95
C ASN A 527 2.95 -14.15 -10.45
N THR A 528 3.70 -13.24 -9.83
CA THR A 528 5.07 -12.92 -10.24
C THR A 528 6.03 -14.06 -9.90
N LYS A 529 6.66 -14.63 -10.94
CA LYS A 529 7.77 -15.58 -10.85
C LYS A 529 8.93 -15.13 -11.74
N PRO A 530 10.20 -15.51 -11.45
CA PRO A 530 11.33 -15.13 -12.30
C PRO A 530 11.27 -15.79 -13.68
N VAL A 531 11.57 -15.04 -14.74
CA VAL A 531 11.49 -15.50 -16.14
C VAL A 531 12.61 -14.91 -17.00
N LEU A 532 12.68 -15.32 -18.27
CA LEU A 532 13.41 -14.64 -19.36
C LEU A 532 14.95 -14.51 -19.25
N THR A 533 15.57 -15.05 -18.20
CA THR A 533 17.02 -14.97 -17.99
C THR A 533 17.69 -16.31 -17.77
N THR A 534 19.02 -16.35 -17.95
CA THR A 534 19.85 -17.53 -17.64
C THR A 534 19.69 -17.97 -16.17
N SER A 535 19.42 -17.05 -15.24
CA SER A 535 19.29 -17.36 -13.82
C SER A 535 17.91 -17.93 -13.47
N ALA A 536 16.84 -17.44 -14.10
CA ALA A 536 15.48 -17.97 -13.96
C ALA A 536 15.39 -19.43 -14.45
N LYS A 537 16.15 -19.79 -15.49
CA LYS A 537 16.28 -21.17 -15.99
C LYS A 537 17.15 -22.08 -15.11
N GLY A 538 17.68 -21.58 -13.99
CA GLY A 538 18.64 -22.33 -13.15
C GLY A 538 20.04 -22.49 -13.76
N LEU A 539 20.34 -21.82 -14.87
CA LEU A 539 21.58 -21.96 -15.67
C LEU A 539 22.60 -20.83 -15.47
N GLY A 540 22.39 -19.96 -14.47
CA GLY A 540 23.17 -18.73 -14.26
C GLY A 540 24.64 -18.96 -13.92
N ALA A 541 25.30 -17.95 -13.35
CA ALA A 541 26.69 -18.03 -12.86
C ALA A 541 26.81 -18.91 -11.60
N VAL A 542 26.54 -20.20 -11.75
CA VAL A 542 26.61 -21.25 -10.73
C VAL A 542 27.12 -22.52 -11.39
N ARG A 543 28.27 -22.99 -10.90
CA ARG A 543 28.99 -24.16 -11.40
C ARG A 543 29.34 -25.03 -10.20
N ALA A 544 29.25 -26.35 -10.35
CA ALA A 544 29.65 -27.29 -9.33
C ALA A 544 31.14 -27.13 -9.02
N LEU A 545 31.48 -27.17 -7.73
CA LEU A 545 32.86 -27.15 -7.27
C LEU A 545 33.07 -28.14 -6.13
N ALA A 546 34.30 -28.63 -6.04
CA ALA A 546 34.80 -29.29 -4.86
C ALA A 546 36.10 -28.60 -4.42
N THR A 547 36.32 -28.55 -3.11
CA THR A 547 37.56 -28.09 -2.47
C THR A 547 38.00 -29.16 -1.49
N ASN A 548 39.30 -29.44 -1.43
CA ASN A 548 39.84 -30.43 -0.50
C ASN A 548 39.83 -29.88 0.95
N SER A 549 39.65 -30.73 1.97
CA SER A 549 39.49 -30.25 3.36
C SER A 549 40.82 -30.07 4.11
N LYS A 550 41.83 -30.91 3.88
CA LYS A 550 43.12 -30.86 4.58
C LYS A 550 44.05 -29.83 3.97
N ASP A 551 44.59 -28.93 4.77
CA ASP A 551 45.67 -28.03 4.39
C ASP A 551 46.90 -28.80 3.90
N GLY A 552 47.53 -28.33 2.82
CA GLY A 552 48.79 -28.88 2.29
C GLY A 552 50.04 -28.31 2.99
N PRO A 553 51.25 -28.82 2.64
CA PRO A 553 51.54 -29.80 1.59
C PRO A 553 51.06 -31.22 1.92
N TRP A 554 50.98 -32.07 0.89
CA TRP A 554 50.47 -33.45 1.03
C TRP A 554 51.52 -34.48 0.60
N ASP A 555 51.52 -35.64 1.27
CA ASP A 555 52.23 -36.82 0.78
C ASP A 555 51.43 -37.45 -0.37
N LEU A 556 52.00 -37.36 -1.57
CA LEU A 556 51.57 -37.97 -2.81
C LEU A 556 52.66 -38.91 -3.38
N SER A 557 53.47 -39.52 -2.51
CA SER A 557 54.46 -40.52 -2.90
C SER A 557 53.81 -41.85 -3.32
N GLY A 558 54.51 -42.63 -4.14
CA GLY A 558 54.03 -43.95 -4.62
C GLY A 558 52.99 -43.87 -5.75
N ASP A 559 53.04 -42.84 -6.59
CA ASP A 559 52.18 -42.61 -7.76
C ASP A 559 50.66 -42.80 -7.50
N PRO A 560 50.07 -42.12 -6.50
CA PRO A 560 48.69 -42.34 -6.08
C PRO A 560 47.68 -41.88 -7.13
N THR A 561 46.51 -42.52 -7.16
CA THR A 561 45.43 -42.21 -8.11
C THR A 561 44.43 -41.22 -7.54
N PHE A 562 43.91 -40.36 -8.42
CA PHE A 562 42.76 -39.50 -8.18
C PHE A 562 41.65 -39.87 -9.16
N ILE A 563 40.43 -40.07 -8.66
CA ILE A 563 39.28 -40.48 -9.45
C ILE A 563 38.19 -39.41 -9.29
N ILE A 564 37.81 -38.78 -10.40
CA ILE A 564 36.94 -37.60 -10.43
C ILE A 564 35.99 -37.62 -11.62
N GLY A 565 34.71 -37.35 -11.36
CA GLY A 565 33.67 -37.09 -12.35
C GLY A 565 33.49 -35.58 -12.56
N ILE A 566 33.49 -35.14 -13.81
CA ILE A 566 33.14 -33.78 -14.22
C ILE A 566 32.00 -33.89 -15.23
N ASP A 567 30.86 -33.28 -14.90
CA ASP A 567 29.66 -33.21 -15.74
C ASP A 567 29.21 -34.58 -16.29
N GLY A 568 29.27 -35.61 -15.42
CA GLY A 568 28.95 -37.00 -15.72
C GLY A 568 30.10 -37.83 -16.31
N THR A 569 31.19 -37.21 -16.77
CA THR A 569 32.36 -37.90 -17.32
C THR A 569 33.40 -38.22 -16.24
N SER A 570 33.57 -39.49 -15.90
CA SER A 570 34.55 -39.96 -14.91
C SER A 570 35.95 -40.15 -15.52
N ARG A 571 36.98 -39.74 -14.77
CA ARG A 571 38.40 -39.81 -15.13
C ARG A 571 39.21 -40.37 -13.96
N THR A 572 40.22 -41.18 -14.27
CA THR A 572 41.25 -41.61 -13.31
C THR A 572 42.59 -41.04 -13.75
N VAL A 573 43.25 -40.27 -12.88
CA VAL A 573 44.53 -39.63 -13.16
C VAL A 573 45.56 -39.98 -12.09
N THR A 574 46.80 -40.22 -12.51
CA THR A 574 47.89 -40.61 -11.60
C THR A 574 48.72 -39.40 -11.20
N ALA A 575 48.89 -39.20 -9.89
CA ALA A 575 49.81 -38.21 -9.30
C ALA A 575 51.23 -38.75 -9.33
N ALA A 576 51.77 -39.00 -10.53
CA ALA A 576 53.11 -39.58 -10.68
C ALA A 576 54.17 -38.68 -10.03
N ALA A 577 55.13 -39.28 -9.33
CA ALA A 577 56.15 -38.59 -8.54
C ALA A 577 56.93 -37.53 -9.34
N SER A 578 57.11 -37.74 -10.65
CA SER A 578 57.76 -36.80 -11.57
C SER A 578 57.03 -35.47 -11.79
N ASN A 579 55.81 -35.30 -11.26
CA ASN A 579 55.08 -34.03 -11.28
C ASN A 579 55.40 -33.10 -10.08
N PHE A 580 56.18 -33.57 -9.09
CA PHE A 580 56.44 -32.86 -7.82
C PHE A 580 57.94 -32.83 -7.51
N ALA A 581 58.44 -31.69 -7.02
CA ALA A 581 59.84 -31.55 -6.58
C ALA A 581 60.13 -32.35 -5.29
N ASN A 582 59.12 -32.52 -4.44
CA ASN A 582 59.12 -33.49 -3.35
C ASN A 582 57.74 -34.16 -3.25
N PRO A 583 57.57 -35.39 -3.76
CA PRO A 583 56.30 -36.11 -3.70
C PRO A 583 55.74 -36.31 -2.28
N ALA A 584 56.61 -36.41 -1.27
CA ALA A 584 56.19 -36.55 0.13
C ALA A 584 55.71 -35.22 0.77
N ALA A 585 55.84 -34.10 0.06
CA ALA A 585 55.39 -32.78 0.49
C ALA A 585 54.96 -31.91 -0.71
N ALA A 586 54.10 -32.46 -1.58
CA ALA A 586 53.61 -31.78 -2.78
C ALA A 586 52.82 -30.51 -2.41
N THR A 587 53.18 -29.38 -3.01
CA THR A 587 52.61 -28.06 -2.70
C THR A 587 51.31 -27.77 -3.47
N GLN A 588 50.54 -26.79 -2.98
CA GLN A 588 49.33 -26.28 -3.63
C GLN A 588 49.58 -25.93 -5.12
N ALA A 589 50.69 -25.27 -5.44
CA ALA A 589 51.02 -24.82 -6.79
C ALA A 589 51.35 -25.98 -7.74
N GLU A 590 52.11 -26.98 -7.27
CA GLU A 590 52.43 -28.17 -8.06
C GLU A 590 51.18 -29.02 -8.32
N VAL A 591 50.34 -29.23 -7.29
CA VAL A 591 49.09 -29.99 -7.43
C VAL A 591 48.11 -29.31 -8.39
N ILE A 592 47.99 -27.98 -8.36
CA ILE A 592 47.21 -27.23 -9.36
C ILE A 592 47.79 -27.43 -10.77
N THR A 593 49.11 -27.39 -10.91
CA THR A 593 49.79 -27.54 -12.22
C THR A 593 49.62 -28.95 -12.78
N TRP A 594 49.77 -29.97 -11.95
CA TRP A 594 49.50 -31.37 -12.30
C TRP A 594 48.04 -31.58 -12.72
N LEU A 595 47.06 -31.13 -11.92
CA LEU A 595 45.64 -31.29 -12.25
C LEU A 595 45.25 -30.55 -13.54
N LYS A 596 45.78 -29.34 -13.78
CA LYS A 596 45.57 -28.60 -15.05
C LYS A 596 46.12 -29.34 -16.27
N LYS A 597 47.15 -30.16 -16.12
CA LYS A 597 47.69 -31.00 -17.20
C LYS A 597 46.94 -32.33 -17.33
N ALA A 598 46.54 -32.94 -16.22
CA ALA A 598 45.97 -34.28 -16.19
C ALA A 598 44.46 -34.34 -16.50
N LEU A 599 43.71 -33.26 -16.24
CA LEU A 599 42.26 -33.24 -16.46
C LEU A 599 41.82 -33.06 -17.92
N PRO A 600 42.45 -32.22 -18.78
CA PRO A 600 41.93 -31.95 -20.13
C PRO A 600 42.03 -33.09 -21.15
N ASP A 601 42.83 -34.12 -20.86
CA ASP A 601 43.32 -35.06 -21.87
C ASP A 601 42.18 -35.77 -22.64
N GLY A 602 42.26 -35.73 -23.97
CA GLY A 602 41.29 -36.32 -24.90
C GLY A 602 39.91 -35.64 -25.07
N ILE A 603 39.50 -34.68 -24.22
CA ILE A 603 38.14 -34.09 -24.28
C ILE A 603 38.14 -32.53 -24.22
N GLY A 604 39.22 -31.90 -23.79
CA GLY A 604 39.35 -30.44 -23.71
C GLY A 604 39.17 -29.87 -22.29
N ASP A 605 39.16 -28.54 -22.17
CA ASP A 605 39.14 -27.83 -20.88
C ASP A 605 37.74 -27.88 -20.23
N VAL A 606 37.50 -28.93 -19.45
CA VAL A 606 36.22 -29.20 -18.77
C VAL A 606 36.13 -28.63 -17.35
N ALA A 607 37.23 -28.25 -16.71
CA ALA A 607 37.21 -27.75 -15.33
C ALA A 607 38.37 -26.81 -14.98
N THR A 608 38.02 -25.67 -14.39
CA THR A 608 38.93 -24.71 -13.80
C THR A 608 39.53 -25.27 -12.51
N VAL A 609 40.86 -25.33 -12.41
CA VAL A 609 41.58 -25.69 -11.18
C VAL A 609 42.27 -24.45 -10.61
N SER A 610 42.05 -24.17 -9.32
CA SER A 610 42.50 -22.93 -8.68
C SER A 610 42.91 -23.11 -7.21
N ALA A 611 43.63 -22.12 -6.69
CA ALA A 611 44.00 -22.02 -5.29
C ALA A 611 42.82 -21.51 -4.45
N SER A 612 42.57 -22.16 -3.31
CA SER A 612 41.68 -21.69 -2.24
C SER A 612 42.52 -21.44 -0.99
N GLY A 613 42.62 -20.17 -0.59
CA GLY A 613 43.65 -19.74 0.37
C GLY A 613 45.07 -20.06 -0.12
N THR A 614 46.00 -20.25 0.81
CA THR A 614 47.40 -20.61 0.55
C THR A 614 47.67 -22.12 0.58
N THR A 615 46.68 -22.92 0.96
CA THR A 615 46.87 -24.33 1.39
C THR A 615 45.92 -25.34 0.76
N LYS A 616 44.87 -24.92 0.01
CA LYS A 616 43.84 -25.82 -0.53
C LYS A 616 43.62 -25.65 -2.02
N VAL A 617 43.14 -26.68 -2.70
CA VAL A 617 42.88 -26.71 -4.14
C VAL A 617 41.38 -26.85 -4.36
N THR A 618 40.86 -26.06 -5.30
CA THR A 618 39.48 -26.13 -5.79
C THR A 618 39.47 -26.61 -7.24
N ILE A 619 38.57 -27.54 -7.55
CA ILE A 619 38.22 -27.94 -8.92
C ILE A 619 36.77 -27.51 -9.14
N LYS A 620 36.51 -26.79 -10.23
CA LYS A 620 35.20 -26.22 -10.56
C LYS A 620 34.88 -26.54 -12.02
N SER A 621 33.72 -27.14 -12.26
CA SER A 621 33.23 -27.43 -13.62
C SER A 621 33.20 -26.17 -14.48
N ASN A 622 33.47 -26.27 -15.78
CA ASN A 622 33.30 -25.17 -16.73
C ASN A 622 31.85 -25.08 -17.25
N THR A 623 31.06 -26.16 -17.11
CA THR A 623 29.61 -26.20 -17.38
C THR A 623 28.81 -25.54 -16.25
N ARG A 624 27.60 -25.06 -16.55
CA ARG A 624 26.73 -24.28 -15.63
C ARG A 624 25.38 -24.95 -15.38
N GLY A 625 24.76 -24.59 -14.25
CA GLY A 625 23.40 -25.03 -13.93
C GLY A 625 23.29 -26.52 -13.61
N SER A 626 22.11 -27.10 -13.86
CA SER A 626 21.75 -28.46 -13.41
C SER A 626 22.60 -29.60 -13.99
N THR A 627 23.26 -29.40 -15.14
CA THR A 627 24.21 -30.37 -15.73
C THR A 627 25.62 -30.26 -15.16
N SER A 628 25.94 -29.15 -14.48
CA SER A 628 27.25 -28.94 -13.84
C SER A 628 27.41 -29.89 -12.65
N LYS A 629 28.43 -30.75 -12.67
CA LYS A 629 28.69 -31.73 -11.60
C LYS A 629 30.19 -31.89 -11.37
N VAL A 630 30.61 -31.88 -10.10
CA VAL A 630 31.95 -32.31 -9.69
C VAL A 630 31.79 -33.41 -8.65
N GLU A 631 32.26 -34.61 -8.96
CA GLU A 631 32.05 -35.81 -8.15
C GLU A 631 33.38 -36.44 -7.81
N ILE A 632 33.72 -36.51 -6.52
CA ILE A 632 34.97 -37.13 -6.09
C ILE A 632 34.68 -38.58 -5.70
N PHE A 633 35.43 -39.52 -6.26
CA PHE A 633 35.34 -40.93 -5.90
C PHE A 633 36.43 -41.29 -4.87
N ALA A 634 36.23 -42.39 -4.14
CA ALA A 634 37.22 -42.88 -3.18
C ALA A 634 38.52 -43.27 -3.90
N SER A 635 39.63 -42.64 -3.53
CA SER A 635 40.96 -42.85 -4.11
C SER A 635 42.06 -42.44 -3.12
N SER A 636 43.33 -42.76 -3.40
CA SER A 636 44.43 -42.42 -2.51
C SER A 636 44.69 -40.92 -2.46
N VAL A 637 44.66 -40.19 -3.59
CA VAL A 637 44.75 -38.72 -3.59
C VAL A 637 43.55 -38.07 -2.90
N ALA A 638 42.33 -38.61 -3.10
CA ALA A 638 41.15 -38.14 -2.39
C ALA A 638 41.32 -38.25 -0.87
N THR A 639 41.91 -39.35 -0.39
CA THR A 639 42.17 -39.60 1.03
C THR A 639 43.31 -38.74 1.58
N ALA A 640 44.41 -38.60 0.83
CA ALA A 640 45.59 -37.82 1.22
C ALA A 640 45.23 -36.34 1.45
N MET A 641 44.58 -35.71 0.47
CA MET A 641 44.15 -34.30 0.52
C MET A 641 42.82 -34.08 1.27
N GLY A 642 42.11 -35.15 1.64
CA GLY A 642 40.83 -35.05 2.35
C GLY A 642 39.71 -34.44 1.51
N TRP A 643 39.57 -34.85 0.26
CA TRP A 643 38.41 -34.50 -0.56
C TRP A 643 37.15 -35.20 -0.03
N THR A 644 36.01 -34.51 -0.04
CA THR A 644 34.72 -35.13 0.32
C THR A 644 34.24 -36.00 -0.83
N VAL A 645 34.19 -37.32 -0.61
CA VAL A 645 33.65 -38.29 -1.59
C VAL A 645 32.15 -38.03 -1.83
N GLY A 646 31.71 -38.23 -3.08
CA GLY A 646 30.35 -38.03 -3.54
C GLY A 646 30.18 -36.84 -4.49
N ALA A 647 28.96 -36.67 -5.00
CA ALA A 647 28.60 -35.60 -5.92
C ALA A 647 28.55 -34.22 -5.22
N LYS A 648 29.01 -33.19 -5.94
CA LYS A 648 28.69 -31.78 -5.73
C LYS A 648 28.00 -31.25 -6.98
N THR A 649 26.82 -30.67 -6.77
CA THR A 649 26.09 -29.83 -7.73
C THR A 649 26.32 -28.36 -7.38
N PRO A 650 25.90 -27.39 -8.21
CA PRO A 650 25.86 -26.00 -7.78
C PRO A 650 24.87 -25.84 -6.62
N ALA A 651 25.20 -25.01 -5.63
CA ALA A 651 24.23 -24.65 -4.60
C ALA A 651 23.08 -23.84 -5.24
N PRO A 652 21.81 -24.09 -4.88
CA PRO A 652 20.69 -23.27 -5.37
C PRO A 652 20.87 -21.82 -4.92
N ARG A 653 20.65 -20.87 -5.84
CA ARG A 653 20.65 -19.44 -5.49
C ARG A 653 19.31 -19.10 -4.84
N SER A 654 19.35 -18.30 -3.77
CA SER A 654 18.16 -17.88 -3.01
C SER A 654 17.17 -16.97 -3.75
N TYR A 655 17.51 -16.58 -4.98
CA TYR A 655 16.76 -15.74 -5.93
C TYR A 655 17.41 -15.87 -7.32
N ALA A 656 16.62 -15.67 -8.37
CA ALA A 656 17.09 -15.66 -9.76
C ALA A 656 17.68 -14.28 -10.14
N SER A 657 18.93 -14.04 -9.73
CA SER A 657 19.69 -12.85 -10.14
C SER A 657 20.75 -13.13 -11.21
N ASN A 658 20.78 -12.27 -12.22
CA ASN A 658 21.84 -12.22 -13.22
C ASN A 658 22.88 -11.19 -12.79
N ASP A 659 24.06 -11.67 -12.39
CA ASP A 659 25.15 -10.84 -11.91
C ASP A 659 26.00 -10.39 -13.10
N PHE A 660 26.11 -9.08 -13.30
CA PHE A 660 26.84 -8.48 -14.43
C PHE A 660 28.10 -7.72 -14.01
N ARG A 661 28.55 -7.89 -12.76
CA ARG A 661 29.90 -7.50 -12.35
C ARG A 661 30.95 -8.17 -13.24
N VAL A 662 32.08 -7.50 -13.43
CA VAL A 662 33.28 -8.11 -14.02
C VAL A 662 33.86 -9.08 -12.99
N ARG A 663 34.02 -10.35 -13.38
CA ARG A 663 34.46 -11.45 -12.51
C ARG A 663 35.95 -11.67 -12.59
N LYS A 664 36.52 -12.19 -11.51
CA LYS A 664 37.89 -12.75 -11.53
C LYS A 664 38.00 -14.06 -12.35
N ASP A 665 36.89 -14.79 -12.50
CA ASP A 665 36.78 -16.02 -13.29
C ASP A 665 35.71 -15.82 -14.38
N SER A 666 36.13 -15.81 -15.64
CA SER A 666 35.24 -15.53 -16.78
C SER A 666 34.17 -16.60 -17.01
N PHE A 667 34.37 -17.82 -16.50
CA PHE A 667 33.31 -18.84 -16.50
C PHE A 667 32.19 -18.55 -15.49
N ASP A 668 32.30 -17.50 -14.66
CA ASP A 668 31.23 -16.99 -13.78
C ASP A 668 30.57 -15.69 -14.29
N GLU A 669 30.86 -15.23 -15.51
CA GLU A 669 30.11 -14.15 -16.18
C GLU A 669 28.99 -14.73 -17.05
N ASP A 670 27.75 -14.27 -16.89
CA ASP A 670 26.62 -14.74 -17.71
C ASP A 670 26.84 -14.37 -19.19
N PRO A 671 26.87 -15.31 -20.15
CA PRO A 671 27.19 -15.03 -21.56
C PRO A 671 26.18 -14.13 -22.27
N LYS A 672 25.02 -13.86 -21.65
CA LYS A 672 24.04 -12.87 -22.12
C LYS A 672 24.35 -11.42 -21.69
N VAL A 673 25.33 -11.20 -20.82
CA VAL A 673 25.83 -9.87 -20.42
C VAL A 673 26.83 -9.38 -21.46
N SER A 674 26.59 -8.16 -21.97
CA SER A 674 27.58 -7.38 -22.72
C SER A 674 27.79 -6.03 -22.04
N ARG A 675 28.95 -5.41 -22.28
CA ARG A 675 29.35 -4.13 -21.66
C ARG A 675 30.00 -3.23 -22.70
N SER A 676 29.51 -2.00 -22.82
CA SER A 676 30.26 -0.89 -23.43
C SER A 676 30.99 -0.11 -22.33
N THR A 677 31.58 1.04 -22.68
CA THR A 677 32.09 2.03 -21.70
C THR A 677 30.98 2.92 -21.10
N THR A 678 29.71 2.69 -21.46
CA THR A 678 28.58 3.55 -21.06
C THR A 678 27.36 2.80 -20.51
N ALA A 679 27.16 1.54 -20.91
CA ALA A 679 26.01 0.73 -20.49
C ALA A 679 26.32 -0.77 -20.45
N VAL A 680 25.62 -1.49 -19.57
CA VAL A 680 25.47 -2.94 -19.64
C VAL A 680 24.27 -3.24 -20.52
N THR A 681 24.37 -4.22 -21.41
CA THR A 681 23.19 -4.80 -22.07
C THR A 681 23.02 -6.27 -21.70
N TYR A 682 21.77 -6.72 -21.64
CA TYR A 682 21.42 -8.09 -21.35
C TYR A 682 20.34 -8.57 -22.32
N GLN A 683 20.63 -9.65 -23.05
CA GLN A 683 19.70 -10.22 -24.02
C GLN A 683 18.76 -11.22 -23.35
N LEU A 684 17.48 -10.86 -23.17
CA LEU A 684 16.48 -11.78 -22.63
C LEU A 684 16.25 -12.97 -23.58
N ASP A 685 15.62 -14.00 -23.04
CA ASP A 685 15.05 -15.07 -23.86
C ASP A 685 13.83 -14.59 -24.66
N ASP A 686 13.40 -15.44 -25.58
CA ASP A 686 12.12 -15.33 -26.28
C ASP A 686 10.95 -15.35 -25.26
N VAL A 687 9.94 -14.50 -25.46
CA VAL A 687 8.72 -14.47 -24.62
C VAL A 687 7.71 -15.58 -24.94
N ALA A 688 8.01 -16.47 -25.90
CA ALA A 688 7.19 -17.62 -26.25
C ALA A 688 6.85 -18.51 -25.04
N GLY A 689 5.55 -18.81 -24.88
CA GLY A 689 5.02 -19.63 -23.79
C GLY A 689 4.78 -18.90 -22.48
N LEU A 690 5.09 -17.60 -22.39
CA LEU A 690 4.67 -16.76 -21.26
C LEU A 690 3.16 -16.48 -21.31
N THR A 691 2.59 -16.16 -20.14
CA THR A 691 1.20 -15.71 -20.01
C THR A 691 1.11 -14.24 -20.44
N SER A 692 -0.03 -13.83 -21.00
CA SER A 692 -0.24 -12.41 -21.32
C SER A 692 -0.33 -11.58 -20.03
N GLY A 693 0.36 -10.44 -19.96
CA GLY A 693 0.37 -9.58 -18.79
C GLY A 693 1.57 -8.62 -18.75
N THR A 694 1.73 -7.95 -17.62
CA THR A 694 2.83 -7.04 -17.32
C THR A 694 3.99 -7.76 -16.66
N TYR A 695 5.16 -7.61 -17.23
CA TYR A 695 6.43 -8.13 -16.73
C TYR A 695 7.32 -6.97 -16.29
N THR A 696 8.23 -7.25 -15.37
CA THR A 696 9.08 -6.25 -14.73
C THR A 696 10.54 -6.64 -14.90
N ALA A 697 11.36 -5.72 -15.41
CA ALA A 697 12.81 -5.80 -15.36
C ALA A 697 13.35 -4.82 -14.30
N PHE A 698 14.16 -5.31 -13.37
CA PHE A 698 14.69 -4.55 -12.23
C PHE A 698 16.22 -4.66 -12.19
N ALA A 699 16.91 -3.53 -12.11
CA ALA A 699 18.36 -3.45 -11.99
C ALA A 699 18.76 -2.81 -10.64
N GLN A 700 19.74 -3.40 -9.97
CA GLN A 700 20.20 -2.97 -8.65
C GLN A 700 21.72 -2.90 -8.56
N MET A 701 22.24 -1.71 -8.21
CA MET A 701 23.64 -1.48 -7.84
C MET A 701 23.78 -1.43 -6.33
N SER A 702 24.74 -2.18 -5.80
CA SER A 702 25.15 -2.12 -4.40
C SER A 702 26.68 -2.06 -4.35
N PRO A 703 27.29 -0.90 -4.04
CA PRO A 703 28.74 -0.83 -3.80
C PRO A 703 29.16 -1.69 -2.60
N THR A 704 30.46 -1.81 -2.37
CA THR A 704 31.01 -2.38 -1.12
C THR A 704 31.01 -1.38 0.04
N SER A 705 30.67 -0.11 -0.19
CA SER A 705 30.46 0.91 0.86
C SER A 705 29.44 1.96 0.44
N GLY A 706 28.54 2.33 1.36
CA GLY A 706 27.45 3.30 1.11
C GLY A 706 26.28 2.73 0.30
N PHE A 707 25.29 3.57 0.02
CA PHE A 707 24.07 3.17 -0.69
C PHE A 707 24.27 3.24 -2.21
N GLY A 708 23.72 2.26 -2.94
CA GLY A 708 23.71 2.23 -4.40
C GLY A 708 22.28 2.32 -4.94
N GLY A 709 22.15 2.84 -6.16
CA GLY A 709 20.85 3.04 -6.80
C GLY A 709 20.22 1.76 -7.34
N SER A 710 18.93 1.83 -7.61
CA SER A 710 18.20 0.80 -8.34
C SER A 710 17.15 1.42 -9.25
N ALA A 711 16.75 0.70 -10.29
CA ALA A 711 15.81 1.17 -11.29
C ALA A 711 14.95 0.02 -11.80
N VAL A 712 13.72 0.33 -12.23
CA VAL A 712 12.73 -0.64 -12.68
C VAL A 712 12.03 -0.14 -13.94
N VAL A 713 11.76 -1.05 -14.85
CA VAL A 713 10.94 -0.80 -16.05
C VAL A 713 9.95 -1.94 -16.22
N ASN A 714 8.70 -1.58 -16.48
CA ASN A 714 7.62 -2.52 -16.75
C ASN A 714 7.39 -2.62 -18.26
N PHE A 715 7.06 -3.81 -18.74
CA PHE A 715 6.81 -4.08 -20.15
C PHE A 715 5.69 -5.11 -20.33
N GLN A 716 5.08 -5.14 -21.51
CA GLN A 716 3.90 -5.97 -21.77
C GLN A 716 4.23 -7.16 -22.66
N VAL A 717 3.60 -8.30 -22.38
CA VAL A 717 3.69 -9.54 -23.19
C VAL A 717 2.27 -10.00 -23.54
N GLY A 718 2.07 -10.42 -24.79
CA GLY A 718 0.81 -11.02 -25.28
C GLY A 718 -0.37 -10.04 -25.51
N GLY A 719 -0.33 -8.84 -24.92
CA GLY A 719 -1.30 -7.77 -25.16
C GLY A 719 -0.83 -6.44 -24.57
N ALA A 720 -1.41 -5.32 -25.02
CA ALA A 720 -0.91 -3.97 -24.73
C ALA A 720 -1.37 -3.34 -23.39
N THR A 721 -2.25 -4.01 -22.64
CA THR A 721 -2.85 -3.44 -21.41
C THR A 721 -1.96 -3.69 -20.20
N GLU A 722 -1.52 -2.62 -19.53
CA GLU A 722 -0.81 -2.74 -18.25
C GLU A 722 -1.77 -3.25 -17.14
N GLU A 723 -1.37 -4.33 -16.48
CA GLU A 723 -2.06 -4.88 -15.30
C GLU A 723 -1.98 -3.84 -14.17
N LYS A 724 -3.08 -3.60 -13.44
CA LYS A 724 -3.04 -2.72 -12.26
C LYS A 724 -2.07 -3.26 -11.21
N LYS A 725 -1.53 -2.38 -10.36
CA LYS A 725 -0.71 -2.82 -9.22
C LYS A 725 -1.58 -3.52 -8.17
N VAL A 726 -1.05 -4.54 -7.50
CA VAL A 726 -1.76 -5.19 -6.39
C VAL A 726 -1.92 -4.26 -5.18
N ALA A 727 -0.99 -3.31 -5.01
CA ALA A 727 -1.00 -2.30 -3.95
C ALA A 727 -0.34 -0.99 -4.42
N THR A 728 -0.73 0.13 -3.82
CA THR A 728 -0.23 1.50 -4.04
C THR A 728 -0.02 2.20 -2.69
N ASN A 729 0.19 3.53 -2.68
CA ASN A 729 0.06 4.39 -1.50
C ASN A 729 1.03 4.18 -0.32
N CYS A 730 2.01 3.27 -0.42
CA CYS A 730 2.97 2.97 0.66
C CYS A 730 3.71 4.22 1.18
N THR A 731 4.07 5.12 0.29
CA THR A 731 4.78 6.39 0.57
C THR A 731 3.97 7.36 1.44
N ASN A 732 2.65 7.18 1.55
CA ASN A 732 1.78 8.01 2.39
C ASN A 732 2.08 7.82 3.90
N CYS A 733 2.68 6.69 4.26
CA CYS A 733 3.19 6.41 5.60
C CYS A 733 4.73 6.36 5.58
N HIS A 734 5.33 5.65 4.61
CA HIS A 734 6.77 5.44 4.60
C HIS A 734 7.60 6.60 4.04
N GLY A 735 6.98 7.61 3.39
CA GLY A 735 7.69 8.71 2.73
C GLY A 735 8.75 8.19 1.74
N ASP A 736 9.91 8.87 1.71
CA ASP A 736 11.09 8.48 0.94
C ASP A 736 11.98 7.44 1.65
N THR A 737 11.51 6.79 2.72
CA THR A 737 12.29 5.74 3.39
C THR A 737 12.47 4.51 2.49
N THR A 738 13.49 3.73 2.78
CA THR A 738 13.98 2.66 1.91
C THR A 738 14.12 1.36 2.69
N MET A 739 13.70 0.25 2.09
CA MET A 739 13.90 -1.07 2.68
C MET A 739 15.35 -1.55 2.51
N HIS A 740 15.81 -2.28 3.52
CA HIS A 740 17.17 -2.82 3.73
C HIS A 740 18.27 -1.79 4.06
N SER A 741 18.98 -2.02 5.18
CA SER A 741 19.72 -0.98 5.93
C SER A 741 21.21 -0.79 5.59
N THR A 742 21.83 -1.63 4.75
CA THR A 742 23.32 -1.70 4.64
C THR A 742 23.91 -1.41 3.25
N SER A 743 23.39 -2.02 2.19
CA SER A 743 23.82 -1.76 0.80
C SER A 743 22.72 -1.98 -0.25
N LEU A 744 21.52 -2.38 0.19
CA LEU A 744 20.46 -2.96 -0.64
C LEU A 744 19.22 -2.06 -0.74
N SER A 745 19.42 -0.74 -0.59
CA SER A 745 18.37 0.28 -0.56
C SER A 745 17.39 0.16 -1.73
N VAL A 746 16.13 -0.15 -1.44
CA VAL A 746 15.03 -0.13 -2.42
C VAL A 746 13.87 0.74 -1.92
N PRO A 747 13.23 1.54 -2.79
CA PRO A 747 12.03 2.30 -2.42
C PRO A 747 10.81 1.37 -2.28
N PHE A 748 9.75 1.85 -1.62
CA PHE A 748 8.49 1.12 -1.44
C PHE A 748 7.68 1.02 -2.75
N ASN A 749 8.13 0.17 -3.68
CA ASN A 749 7.43 -0.15 -4.93
C ASN A 749 7.21 -1.67 -5.05
N PRO A 750 5.96 -2.17 -5.04
CA PRO A 750 5.67 -3.60 -5.16
C PRO A 750 6.31 -4.28 -6.39
N ASP A 751 6.43 -3.59 -7.52
CA ASP A 751 7.10 -4.12 -8.73
C ASP A 751 8.57 -4.51 -8.43
N ILE A 752 9.26 -3.70 -7.61
CA ILE A 752 10.64 -3.97 -7.18
C ILE A 752 10.66 -5.09 -6.15
N CYS A 753 9.82 -5.01 -5.11
CA CYS A 753 9.80 -5.98 -4.03
C CYS A 753 9.50 -7.40 -4.53
N LYS A 754 8.58 -7.57 -5.50
CA LYS A 754 8.24 -8.86 -6.10
C LYS A 754 9.38 -9.51 -6.90
N ASN A 755 10.43 -8.78 -7.29
CA ASN A 755 11.62 -9.37 -7.93
C ASN A 755 12.55 -10.14 -6.94
N CYS A 756 12.24 -10.14 -5.64
CA CYS A 756 12.90 -10.97 -4.61
C CYS A 756 11.92 -11.59 -3.59
N HIS A 757 10.63 -11.25 -3.66
CA HIS A 757 9.53 -11.79 -2.85
C HIS A 757 8.43 -12.36 -3.77
N ASP A 758 8.88 -13.25 -4.66
CA ASP A 758 8.10 -13.97 -5.68
C ASP A 758 7.50 -15.31 -5.17
N TYR A 759 6.79 -16.02 -6.06
CA TYR A 759 6.13 -17.31 -5.84
C TYR A 759 6.94 -18.53 -6.34
N ASN A 760 8.29 -18.50 -6.34
CA ASN A 760 9.10 -19.54 -6.99
C ASN A 760 10.32 -19.95 -6.13
N ARG A 761 10.11 -20.34 -4.87
CA ARG A 761 11.17 -20.30 -3.84
C ARG A 761 11.39 -21.59 -3.03
N GLU A 762 11.56 -22.70 -3.75
CA GLU A 762 11.85 -24.05 -3.24
C GLU A 762 12.75 -24.07 -1.99
N GLY A 763 12.33 -24.81 -0.95
CA GLY A 763 13.21 -25.27 0.14
C GLY A 763 13.66 -24.20 1.13
N THR A 764 13.00 -23.05 1.20
CA THR A 764 13.54 -21.87 1.90
C THR A 764 12.82 -21.43 3.18
N GLY A 765 11.85 -22.21 3.68
CA GLY A 765 11.36 -22.09 5.07
C GLY A 765 12.45 -22.30 6.14
N TYR A 766 13.55 -22.94 5.76
CA TYR A 766 14.75 -23.19 6.59
C TYR A 766 15.96 -22.34 6.16
N GLY A 767 15.77 -21.37 5.26
CA GLY A 767 16.80 -20.80 4.39
C GLY A 767 17.83 -19.84 5.02
N TRP A 768 17.91 -19.70 6.35
CA TRP A 768 18.86 -18.79 7.02
C TRP A 768 19.68 -19.40 8.17
N ALA A 769 19.59 -20.71 8.40
CA ALA A 769 20.57 -21.46 9.20
C ALA A 769 20.69 -22.91 8.68
N GLY A 770 21.86 -23.27 8.14
CA GLY A 770 22.06 -24.57 7.51
C GLY A 770 22.34 -25.70 8.50
N ALA A 771 21.31 -26.44 8.94
CA ALA A 771 21.38 -27.83 9.40
C ALA A 771 19.99 -28.43 9.71
N PRO A 772 19.72 -29.72 9.35
CA PRO A 772 18.76 -30.59 10.05
C PRO A 772 19.48 -31.38 11.18
N PRO A 773 18.81 -32.17 12.06
CA PRO A 773 17.41 -32.61 12.00
C PRO A 773 16.63 -32.52 13.35
N THR A 774 16.66 -31.40 14.08
CA THR A 774 15.90 -31.26 15.36
C THR A 774 15.15 -29.92 15.49
N GLY A 775 14.12 -29.71 14.67
CA GLY A 775 13.07 -28.70 14.87
C GLY A 775 13.37 -27.27 14.38
N THR A 776 12.35 -26.66 13.77
CA THR A 776 12.04 -25.20 13.77
C THR A 776 13.21 -24.22 13.62
N ASN A 777 13.92 -24.26 12.48
CA ASN A 777 14.85 -23.19 12.06
C ASN A 777 14.16 -22.17 11.12
N GLY A 778 13.03 -21.67 11.63
CA GLY A 778 12.10 -20.68 11.08
C GLY A 778 11.00 -20.56 12.12
N THR A 779 10.63 -19.35 12.55
CA THR A 779 9.87 -19.16 13.82
C THR A 779 8.45 -19.72 13.81
N SER A 780 7.88 -19.92 12.61
CA SER A 780 6.62 -20.64 12.43
C SER A 780 6.74 -22.10 12.85
N THR A 781 6.13 -22.44 13.98
CA THR A 781 5.86 -23.82 14.41
C THR A 781 4.82 -24.52 13.53
N SER A 782 3.91 -23.75 12.93
CA SER A 782 2.80 -24.22 12.09
C SER A 782 3.21 -24.53 10.64
N GLY A 783 4.25 -23.86 10.13
CA GLY A 783 4.67 -23.89 8.72
C GLY A 783 3.84 -23.02 7.77
N TRP A 784 2.83 -22.27 8.27
CA TRP A 784 1.82 -21.57 7.45
C TRP A 784 1.67 -20.08 7.97
N SER A 785 1.32 -18.79 8.06
CA SER A 785 1.69 -17.81 9.11
C SER A 785 3.09 -17.15 9.01
N GLY A 786 4.20 -17.75 9.47
CA GLY A 786 5.40 -17.00 9.88
C GLY A 786 6.52 -16.58 8.91
N PHE A 787 7.30 -15.60 9.38
CA PHE A 787 8.13 -14.59 8.67
C PHE A 787 9.24 -15.01 7.68
N GLY A 788 9.24 -16.22 7.13
CA GLY A 788 10.17 -16.62 6.07
C GLY A 788 10.17 -15.63 4.88
N ALA A 789 11.16 -15.72 3.98
CA ALA A 789 11.13 -14.95 2.73
C ALA A 789 10.12 -15.57 1.75
N LYS A 790 8.84 -15.36 2.07
CA LYS A 790 7.62 -15.66 1.34
C LYS A 790 7.37 -14.71 0.16
N PRO A 791 6.34 -14.98 -0.65
CA PRO A 791 5.60 -13.97 -1.41
C PRO A 791 5.28 -12.71 -0.59
N LEU A 792 5.27 -11.56 -1.29
CA LEU A 792 5.15 -10.23 -0.67
C LEU A 792 3.86 -10.00 0.14
N SER A 793 2.75 -10.63 -0.24
CA SER A 793 1.42 -10.48 0.39
C SER A 793 1.45 -10.78 1.89
N SER A 794 1.89 -11.98 2.24
CA SER A 794 1.96 -12.43 3.63
C SER A 794 2.92 -11.58 4.48
N ARG A 795 4.00 -11.07 3.88
CA ARG A 795 4.98 -10.22 4.58
C ARG A 795 4.42 -8.83 4.90
N ILE A 796 3.78 -8.17 3.93
CA ILE A 796 3.18 -6.84 4.15
C ILE A 796 2.05 -6.94 5.17
N HIS A 797 1.17 -7.94 5.06
CA HIS A 797 0.04 -8.10 5.97
C HIS A 797 0.51 -8.37 7.42
N GLY A 798 1.46 -9.30 7.61
CA GLY A 798 2.03 -9.61 8.92
C GLY A 798 2.66 -8.41 9.62
N VAL A 799 3.54 -7.66 8.94
CA VAL A 799 4.19 -6.48 9.54
C VAL A 799 3.17 -5.43 10.00
N HIS A 800 2.12 -5.18 9.23
CA HIS A 800 1.11 -4.18 9.62
C HIS A 800 0.12 -4.71 10.65
N ARG A 801 -0.07 -6.04 10.78
CA ARG A 801 -0.81 -6.64 11.90
C ARG A 801 -0.03 -6.55 13.19
N GLY A 802 1.28 -6.82 13.16
CA GLY A 802 2.26 -6.52 14.22
C GLY A 802 1.78 -6.88 15.62
N ARG A 803 1.58 -5.85 16.47
CA ARG A 803 1.15 -5.96 17.89
C ARG A 803 -0.20 -6.66 18.10
N TYR A 804 -0.97 -6.84 17.04
CA TYR A 804 -2.30 -7.46 17.08
C TYR A 804 -2.33 -8.90 16.55
N LEU A 805 -1.16 -9.51 16.30
CA LEU A 805 -1.03 -10.95 16.05
C LEU A 805 -1.20 -11.74 17.36
N GLU A 806 -1.83 -12.91 17.28
CA GLU A 806 -1.90 -13.86 18.41
C GLU A 806 -0.61 -14.70 18.50
N HIS A 807 0.13 -14.83 17.39
CA HIS A 807 1.44 -15.46 17.24
C HIS A 807 2.51 -14.42 16.84
N PRO A 808 2.92 -13.49 17.73
CA PRO A 808 3.91 -12.46 17.40
C PRO A 808 5.29 -13.03 16.99
N GLU A 809 5.61 -14.28 17.32
CA GLU A 809 6.77 -15.03 16.79
C GLU A 809 6.79 -15.14 15.25
N ASP A 810 5.63 -15.08 14.61
CA ASP A 810 5.47 -15.18 13.16
C ASP A 810 5.81 -13.88 12.40
N VAL A 811 6.19 -12.81 13.11
CA VAL A 811 6.83 -11.61 12.55
C VAL A 811 8.19 -11.27 13.20
N LYS A 812 8.67 -12.09 14.13
CA LYS A 812 9.96 -11.85 14.80
C LYS A 812 11.16 -12.20 13.92
N PRO A 813 12.27 -11.45 14.04
CA PRO A 813 13.45 -11.66 13.23
C PRO A 813 14.15 -12.96 13.64
N LEU A 814 14.69 -13.68 12.65
CA LEU A 814 15.46 -14.89 12.89
C LEU A 814 16.71 -14.58 13.73
N TYR A 815 16.95 -15.37 14.76
CA TYR A 815 18.26 -15.46 15.40
C TYR A 815 19.30 -15.88 14.34
N ARG A 816 20.46 -15.23 14.34
CA ARG A 816 21.57 -15.70 13.51
C ARG A 816 22.44 -16.64 14.33
N LEU A 817 22.47 -17.93 13.98
CA LEU A 817 23.47 -18.86 14.48
C LEU A 817 24.82 -18.56 13.84
N VAL A 818 25.66 -17.77 14.52
CA VAL A 818 27.07 -17.58 14.16
C VAL A 818 27.90 -18.50 15.06
N SER A 819 28.61 -19.46 14.45
CA SER A 819 29.49 -20.41 15.18
C SER A 819 28.79 -21.16 16.33
N GLY A 820 27.49 -21.44 16.19
CA GLY A 820 26.67 -22.12 17.22
C GLY A 820 26.08 -21.21 18.30
N VAL A 821 26.36 -19.90 18.28
CA VAL A 821 25.77 -18.91 19.19
C VAL A 821 24.60 -18.23 18.50
N ALA A 822 23.41 -18.30 19.11
CA ALA A 822 22.22 -17.60 18.62
C ALA A 822 22.34 -16.10 18.97
N THR A 823 22.58 -15.25 17.97
CA THR A 823 22.61 -13.79 18.16
C THR A 823 21.22 -13.20 17.92
N TYR A 824 20.63 -12.58 18.93
CA TYR A 824 19.38 -11.84 18.86
C TYR A 824 19.63 -10.40 18.39
N TRP A 825 18.74 -9.86 17.55
CA TRP A 825 18.84 -8.51 17.00
C TRP A 825 17.50 -7.77 17.24
N PRO A 826 17.33 -7.09 18.39
CA PRO A 826 16.06 -6.45 18.76
C PRO A 826 15.64 -5.33 17.80
N GLU A 827 16.58 -4.76 17.05
CA GLU A 827 16.38 -3.70 16.05
C GLU A 827 15.47 -4.09 14.87
N TYR A 828 15.06 -5.36 14.76
CA TYR A 828 14.23 -5.89 13.68
C TYR A 828 12.95 -6.58 14.17
N ASP A 829 12.51 -6.36 15.41
CA ASP A 829 11.25 -6.92 15.93
C ASP A 829 10.02 -6.20 15.35
N PHE A 830 9.32 -6.85 14.43
CA PHE A 830 8.09 -6.32 13.83
C PHE A 830 6.82 -6.62 14.66
N SER A 831 6.89 -7.37 15.77
CA SER A 831 5.71 -7.60 16.62
C SER A 831 5.30 -6.35 17.40
N GLU A 832 6.18 -5.38 17.57
CA GLU A 832 5.85 -4.12 18.23
C GLU A 832 5.23 -3.09 17.26
N VAL A 833 5.13 -3.40 15.96
CA VAL A 833 4.55 -2.50 14.96
C VAL A 833 3.05 -2.32 15.19
N ILE A 834 2.61 -1.07 15.14
CA ILE A 834 1.21 -0.66 15.31
C ILE A 834 0.80 0.10 14.05
N PHE A 835 -0.16 -0.43 13.29
CA PHE A 835 -0.71 0.29 12.14
C PHE A 835 -1.42 1.57 12.62
N PRO A 836 -1.11 2.77 12.09
CA PRO A 836 -1.61 4.06 12.60
C PRO A 836 -3.06 4.36 12.16
N GLN A 837 -3.80 3.35 11.71
CA GLN A 837 -5.17 3.41 11.18
C GLN A 837 -5.89 2.09 11.55
N ASP A 838 -7.19 2.00 11.33
CA ASP A 838 -7.87 0.69 11.38
C ASP A 838 -7.38 -0.19 10.22
N ILE A 839 -6.71 -1.31 10.55
CA ILE A 839 -6.12 -2.25 9.57
C ILE A 839 -7.15 -2.88 8.62
N ARG A 840 -8.44 -2.86 9.00
CA ARG A 840 -9.55 -3.29 8.12
C ARG A 840 -9.74 -2.34 6.93
N ASN A 841 -9.14 -1.14 6.96
CA ASN A 841 -9.20 -0.19 5.85
C ASN A 841 -8.26 -0.59 4.70
N CYS A 842 -8.58 -1.70 4.03
CA CYS A 842 -7.80 -2.26 2.94
C CYS A 842 -7.51 -1.23 1.83
N THR A 843 -8.38 -0.23 1.63
CA THR A 843 -8.17 0.80 0.59
C THR A 843 -6.97 1.72 0.84
N LYS A 844 -6.38 1.72 2.05
CA LYS A 844 -5.14 2.44 2.31
C LYS A 844 -3.98 1.94 1.44
N CYS A 845 -3.91 0.64 1.16
CA CYS A 845 -2.96 0.06 0.20
C CYS A 845 -3.63 -0.36 -1.12
N HIS A 846 -4.93 -0.68 -1.11
CA HIS A 846 -5.66 -1.20 -2.25
C HIS A 846 -6.73 -0.22 -2.77
N SER A 847 -6.30 0.92 -3.34
CA SER A 847 -7.20 1.91 -3.93
C SER A 847 -7.94 1.38 -5.16
N ALA A 848 -8.88 2.16 -5.72
CA ALA A 848 -9.58 1.81 -6.96
C ALA A 848 -8.63 1.65 -8.18
N ASP A 849 -7.39 2.13 -8.07
CA ASP A 849 -6.31 2.05 -9.06
C ASP A 849 -5.53 0.73 -8.97
N THR A 850 -5.85 -0.12 -7.98
CA THR A 850 -5.29 -1.47 -7.82
C THR A 850 -6.12 -2.55 -8.50
N THR A 851 -5.56 -3.76 -8.62
CA THR A 851 -6.24 -4.93 -9.21
C THR A 851 -7.62 -5.21 -8.61
N GLY A 852 -7.81 -4.88 -7.32
CA GLY A 852 -9.01 -5.23 -6.56
C GLY A 852 -9.06 -6.70 -6.13
N THR A 853 -8.01 -7.49 -6.39
CA THR A 853 -7.97 -8.93 -6.08
C THR A 853 -8.11 -9.23 -4.59
N TRP A 854 -7.82 -8.28 -3.69
CA TRP A 854 -8.17 -8.36 -2.27
C TRP A 854 -9.67 -8.55 -1.97
N LYS A 855 -10.57 -8.19 -2.89
CA LYS A 855 -12.02 -8.42 -2.78
C LYS A 855 -12.49 -9.69 -3.49
N THR A 856 -11.85 -10.07 -4.59
CA THR A 856 -12.32 -11.15 -5.47
C THR A 856 -11.61 -12.48 -5.24
N GLU A 857 -10.36 -12.44 -4.80
CA GLU A 857 -9.43 -13.59 -4.72
C GLU A 857 -8.81 -13.67 -3.31
N PRO A 858 -9.63 -13.97 -2.27
CA PRO A 858 -9.11 -14.22 -0.93
C PRO A 858 -8.23 -15.47 -0.95
N SER A 859 -7.00 -15.34 -0.45
CA SER A 859 -6.02 -16.42 -0.34
C SER A 859 -5.48 -16.54 1.09
N ARG A 860 -5.14 -17.75 1.53
CA ARG A 860 -4.56 -18.03 2.86
C ARG A 860 -3.31 -17.18 3.13
N LEU A 861 -2.52 -16.89 2.09
CA LEU A 861 -1.30 -16.10 2.18
C LEU A 861 -1.56 -14.65 2.57
N ALA A 862 -2.70 -14.10 2.14
CA ALA A 862 -3.17 -12.77 2.53
C ALA A 862 -3.95 -12.81 3.86
N CYS A 863 -4.76 -13.85 4.09
CA CYS A 863 -5.64 -13.95 5.25
C CYS A 863 -4.91 -14.37 6.53
N LEU A 864 -4.16 -15.48 6.52
CA LEU A 864 -3.45 -16.03 7.69
C LEU A 864 -2.24 -15.20 8.13
N ALA A 865 -1.93 -14.13 7.40
CA ALA A 865 -0.97 -13.12 7.79
C ALA A 865 -1.57 -12.02 8.70
N CYS A 866 -2.90 -11.97 8.83
CA CYS A 866 -3.62 -11.09 9.76
C CYS A 866 -4.55 -11.85 10.73
N HIS A 867 -4.95 -13.07 10.36
CA HIS A 867 -5.79 -13.99 11.11
C HIS A 867 -5.00 -15.27 11.38
N ASP A 868 -4.07 -15.17 12.32
CA ASP A 868 -2.97 -16.11 12.54
C ASP A 868 -3.27 -17.22 13.56
N ASN A 869 -4.29 -17.03 14.42
CA ASN A 869 -4.64 -17.96 15.50
C ASN A 869 -4.93 -19.40 15.06
N ASP A 870 -4.81 -20.34 16.00
CA ASP A 870 -4.90 -21.78 15.77
C ASP A 870 -6.19 -22.19 15.03
N GLU A 871 -7.35 -21.61 15.36
CA GLU A 871 -8.61 -21.87 14.65
C GLU A 871 -8.60 -21.36 13.20
N ALA A 872 -8.12 -20.13 12.95
CA ALA A 872 -8.05 -19.55 11.61
C ALA A 872 -7.02 -20.28 10.73
N THR A 873 -5.85 -20.58 11.28
CA THR A 873 -4.81 -21.38 10.60
C THR A 873 -5.31 -22.80 10.31
N THR A 874 -5.93 -23.47 11.27
CA THR A 874 -6.55 -24.80 11.04
C THR A 874 -7.65 -24.74 9.97
N HIS A 875 -8.48 -23.70 9.98
CA HIS A 875 -9.51 -23.49 8.96
C HIS A 875 -8.90 -23.30 7.56
N GLY A 876 -7.90 -22.41 7.41
CA GLY A 876 -7.24 -22.17 6.12
C GLY A 876 -6.57 -23.44 5.57
N ASN A 877 -5.94 -24.23 6.43
CA ASN A 877 -5.32 -25.50 6.07
C ASN A 877 -6.35 -26.54 5.59
N LEU A 878 -7.55 -26.58 6.17
CA LEU A 878 -8.65 -27.44 5.74
C LEU A 878 -9.32 -26.98 4.43
N MET A 879 -9.13 -25.72 4.02
CA MET A 879 -9.70 -25.13 2.81
C MET A 879 -8.72 -25.05 1.63
N THR A 880 -7.50 -25.58 1.81
CA THR A 880 -6.39 -25.55 0.84
C THR A 880 -5.94 -26.97 0.47
N TYR A 881 -5.71 -27.23 -0.82
CA TYR A 881 -4.98 -28.41 -1.28
C TYR A 881 -3.69 -28.00 -1.99
N ASP A 882 -2.55 -28.33 -1.39
CA ASP A 882 -1.21 -28.02 -1.88
C ASP A 882 -0.68 -29.18 -2.75
N THR A 883 -0.31 -28.88 -4.01
CA THR A 883 0.28 -29.85 -4.94
C THR A 883 1.79 -29.99 -4.81
N THR A 884 2.44 -29.09 -4.07
CA THR A 884 3.88 -29.09 -3.77
C THR A 884 4.19 -29.01 -2.26
N PRO A 885 3.84 -30.01 -1.42
CA PRO A 885 3.99 -29.95 0.05
C PRO A 885 5.41 -29.69 0.63
N THR A 886 6.44 -29.64 -0.22
CA THR A 886 7.82 -29.24 0.13
C THR A 886 8.09 -27.73 -0.05
N ASP A 887 7.20 -27.00 -0.71
CA ASP A 887 7.21 -25.54 -0.87
C ASP A 887 5.76 -25.00 -0.82
N PRO A 888 5.12 -24.93 0.36
CA PRO A 888 3.72 -24.50 0.54
C PRO A 888 3.52 -22.97 0.37
N TRP A 889 4.27 -22.38 -0.55
CA TRP A 889 4.30 -20.96 -0.92
C TRP A 889 4.39 -20.75 -2.44
N SER A 890 4.28 -21.83 -3.21
CA SER A 890 4.58 -21.86 -4.65
C SER A 890 3.53 -21.13 -5.49
N GLY A 891 2.36 -20.79 -4.93
CA GLY A 891 1.28 -20.18 -5.70
C GLY A 891 0.66 -21.13 -6.73
N ASP A 892 0.81 -22.45 -6.52
CA ASP A 892 0.08 -23.49 -7.25
C ASP A 892 -1.11 -24.07 -6.44
N GLU A 893 -1.30 -23.61 -5.19
CA GLU A 893 -2.19 -24.24 -4.23
C GLU A 893 -3.67 -24.01 -4.57
N ILE A 894 -4.48 -25.08 -4.48
CA ILE A 894 -5.90 -25.06 -4.83
C ILE A 894 -6.72 -24.69 -3.59
N GLU A 895 -7.06 -23.40 -3.48
CA GLU A 895 -7.85 -22.86 -2.37
C GLU A 895 -9.35 -22.78 -2.67
N THR A 896 -10.17 -23.10 -1.66
CA THR A 896 -11.64 -23.00 -1.72
C THR A 896 -12.19 -21.72 -1.08
N CYS A 897 -11.32 -20.85 -0.57
CA CYS A 897 -11.63 -19.59 0.14
C CYS A 897 -12.68 -18.73 -0.57
N VAL A 898 -12.57 -18.57 -1.91
CA VAL A 898 -13.49 -17.79 -2.75
C VAL A 898 -14.96 -18.27 -2.73
N VAL A 899 -15.22 -19.52 -2.35
CA VAL A 899 -16.58 -20.07 -2.23
C VAL A 899 -17.36 -19.37 -1.10
N CYS A 900 -16.70 -19.04 0.01
CA CYS A 900 -17.31 -18.42 1.19
C CYS A 900 -16.95 -16.93 1.35
N HIS A 901 -15.76 -16.53 0.91
CA HIS A 901 -15.20 -15.19 1.07
C HIS A 901 -15.05 -14.40 -0.24
N GLY A 902 -15.39 -14.98 -1.40
CA GLY A 902 -15.36 -14.25 -2.66
C GLY A 902 -16.34 -13.07 -2.71
N SER A 903 -16.17 -12.16 -3.67
CA SER A 903 -17.00 -10.97 -3.83
C SER A 903 -18.51 -11.27 -3.77
N GLY A 904 -19.24 -10.46 -3.00
CA GLY A 904 -20.70 -10.56 -2.83
C GLY A 904 -21.19 -11.65 -1.86
N ARG A 905 -20.32 -12.58 -1.40
CA ARG A 905 -20.65 -13.58 -0.35
C ARG A 905 -20.89 -12.91 1.00
N ASP A 906 -21.51 -13.60 1.94
CA ASP A 906 -21.87 -12.98 3.25
C ASP A 906 -20.65 -12.72 4.15
N PHE A 907 -19.54 -13.43 3.91
CA PHE A 907 -18.25 -13.23 4.60
C PHE A 907 -17.17 -12.62 3.68
N SER A 908 -17.55 -11.88 2.63
CA SER A 908 -16.59 -11.26 1.72
C SER A 908 -15.80 -10.13 2.41
N PRO A 909 -14.49 -9.95 2.12
CA PRO A 909 -13.63 -8.96 2.78
C PRO A 909 -14.23 -7.55 2.81
N ASP A 910 -14.87 -7.12 1.72
CA ASP A 910 -15.50 -5.80 1.60
C ASP A 910 -16.76 -5.60 2.47
N LYS A 911 -17.38 -6.69 2.97
CA LYS A 911 -18.44 -6.62 3.98
C LYS A 911 -17.90 -6.72 5.40
N VAL A 912 -17.02 -7.68 5.68
CA VAL A 912 -16.53 -7.93 7.05
C VAL A 912 -15.50 -6.89 7.52
N HIS A 913 -14.82 -6.21 6.59
CA HIS A 913 -13.89 -5.12 6.86
C HIS A 913 -14.46 -3.72 6.56
N ASN A 914 -15.79 -3.60 6.35
CA ASN A 914 -16.46 -2.31 6.18
C ASN A 914 -16.32 -1.44 7.45
N ILE A 915 -15.91 -0.18 7.28
CA ILE A 915 -15.72 0.78 8.37
C ILE A 915 -16.73 1.93 8.24
N SER A 916 -17.92 1.73 8.80
CA SER A 916 -18.96 2.77 8.87
C SER A 916 -18.65 3.89 9.88
N SER A 917 -17.65 3.71 10.75
CA SER A 917 -17.13 4.75 11.66
C SER A 917 -15.66 4.46 11.98
N PRO A 918 -14.70 5.31 11.55
CA PRO A 918 -13.27 5.01 11.63
C PRO A 918 -12.61 5.25 12.99
N TYR A 919 -13.36 5.71 14.01
CA TYR A 919 -12.81 6.11 15.31
C TYR A 919 -13.12 5.19 16.49
N LYS A 920 -13.58 3.97 16.23
CA LYS A 920 -13.43 2.87 17.20
C LYS A 920 -12.57 1.76 16.59
N PRO A 921 -11.24 1.79 16.77
CA PRO A 921 -10.40 0.61 16.57
C PRO A 921 -11.02 -0.57 17.35
N PRO A 922 -11.23 -1.74 16.72
CA PRO A 922 -11.78 -2.90 17.42
C PRO A 922 -10.74 -3.55 18.34
N TYR A 923 -9.46 -3.25 18.13
CA TYR A 923 -8.32 -3.69 18.94
C TYR A 923 -7.88 -2.53 19.85
N LEU A 924 -7.63 -2.83 21.13
CA LEU A 924 -7.05 -1.88 22.08
C LEU A 924 -5.52 -1.83 21.89
N ARG A 925 -4.90 -0.66 22.08
CA ARG A 925 -3.44 -0.47 21.89
C ARG A 925 -2.63 -1.10 23.03
N GLU A 926 -3.17 -1.01 24.24
CA GLU A 926 -2.85 -1.90 25.35
C GLU A 926 -3.72 -3.17 25.22
N PRO A 927 -3.19 -4.38 25.46
CA PRO A 927 -4.02 -5.53 25.79
C PRO A 927 -4.92 -5.23 27.02
N ALA A 928 -5.98 -6.01 27.20
CA ALA A 928 -6.53 -6.14 28.54
C ALA A 928 -5.55 -7.00 29.37
N GLU A 929 -5.16 -6.51 30.55
CA GLU A 929 -4.30 -7.24 31.52
C GLU A 929 -4.94 -8.55 32.02
#